data_AF-A0A840I8L2-F1
#
_entry.id   AF-A0A840I8L2-F1
#
_cell.length_a   1.000
_cell.length_b   1.000
_cell.length_c   1.000
_cell.angle_alpha   90.00
_cell.angle_beta   90.00
_cell.angle_gamma   90.00
#
_symmetry.space_group_name_H-M   'P 1'
#
loop_
_entity.id
_entity.type
_entity.pdbx_description
1 polymer ?
#
loop_
_entity_poly.entity_id
_entity_poly.type
_entity_poly.pdbx_seq_one_letter_code
_entity_poly.pdbx_strand_id
1 'polypeptide(L)'
;MTHRLRALPLLLALLAAVLAAGAAGAAAAGSASAAAAGQAPPWQVAQRVSGQLFEAQTALILGTRADAVREVDGARARYVRALGATVGAADRDADATIRAGFADARRAAAAGDQARLAGARGEVRAALFAGSFAVTLDAVQDGDAATARAWLLLREFRTATRFTRPGGDATLAVRQLSRRRIPPAEARAIVAKDLLDAYQARLRELLDDAARGDARDLPNRRAEAAAQAAGYFAILLPRYVQEMGDASADRALAAYGRLARAARAGDRPAFRAARDDAVAALEGFTAAPFTDEEAARRAQQLLRFLALVPVEYGRGVKDGRVTLDFEIQEADAFQRGALAAFQDLQSTLAKRDPASTERVAGQLEQLGAIVDAATRRTDGVADPGEVERLTSRIEDGLEAAMPSAWKEETDESDYDLIALTLDRMEAAAGAGQYRQAEQARLEAYAFFEFGPERRLKAFDPGLALDVEGLIWFGALDHEGLANLIDRRAPRREIHATRLALDERLADSAATLGDSANKAQVVVNSAILVFREGLEAVLILAAITASFIGAKRRMRRPVLIGAGLGLVASLITWALAQTILTSLDRYGEKLEAIVGLVAIAVLLLITNWFFHKVYWSEWIGKFHRRRRRLERFDTIGFLSAQVIGLVLLGLTSVYREGFETVLFLQSLELSAGTATVVEGAGLGLAMVLAVAVLTFALQRKLPYKKMLVVTGVMIGFVLVVMVGQTARTMQGTGWLPITPIDADPPYWLSLWFGVYPTWETVGAQVAAMAFVIGSYFLAQEVRVKRPQRIARRRRATASAEPALAGAGSDAGDAGDRGAGSIAQAGAGSNAPRADDR
;
A
#
# COMPACT_ATOMS: atom_id res chain seq x y z
N MET A 1 -56.49 -8.08 -49.95
CA MET A 1 -56.41 -6.96 -48.99
C MET A 1 -57.34 -7.20 -47.79
N THR A 2 -57.33 -8.41 -47.20
CA THR A 2 -58.38 -8.84 -46.23
C THR A 2 -57.87 -9.74 -45.09
N HIS A 3 -56.55 -9.87 -44.89
CA HIS A 3 -56.00 -10.69 -43.79
C HIS A 3 -55.25 -9.92 -42.69
N ARG A 4 -55.02 -8.61 -42.84
CA ARG A 4 -54.30 -7.81 -41.82
C ARG A 4 -55.19 -7.09 -40.78
N LEU A 5 -56.51 -7.14 -40.91
CA LEU A 5 -57.44 -6.42 -40.01
C LEU A 5 -58.05 -7.27 -38.89
N ARG A 6 -57.81 -8.59 -38.85
CA ARG A 6 -58.36 -9.47 -37.79
C ARG A 6 -57.48 -9.60 -36.54
N ALA A 7 -56.22 -9.15 -36.57
CA ALA A 7 -55.32 -9.23 -35.43
C ALA A 7 -55.40 -8.01 -34.48
N LEU A 8 -55.91 -6.88 -34.95
CA LEU A 8 -56.02 -5.64 -34.18
C LEU A 8 -56.92 -5.75 -32.94
N PRO A 9 -58.13 -6.37 -32.99
CA PRO A 9 -58.96 -6.51 -31.79
C PRO A 9 -58.36 -7.48 -30.77
N LEU A 10 -57.59 -8.48 -31.22
CA LEU A 10 -56.91 -9.44 -30.36
C LEU A 10 -55.71 -8.79 -29.65
N LEU A 11 -54.95 -7.95 -30.35
CA LEU A 11 -53.85 -7.15 -29.77
C LEU A 11 -54.37 -6.10 -28.79
N LEU A 12 -55.48 -5.42 -29.10
CA LEU A 12 -56.12 -4.47 -28.19
C LEU A 12 -56.71 -5.16 -26.94
N ALA A 13 -57.30 -6.34 -27.10
CA ALA A 13 -57.76 -7.15 -25.97
C ALA A 13 -56.59 -7.64 -25.10
N LEU A 14 -55.47 -8.03 -25.70
CA LEU A 14 -54.26 -8.43 -24.96
C LEU A 14 -53.64 -7.24 -24.23
N LEU A 15 -53.58 -6.06 -24.86
CA LEU A 15 -53.06 -4.84 -24.24
C LEU A 15 -53.97 -4.38 -23.09
N ALA A 16 -55.28 -4.47 -23.26
CA ALA A 16 -56.25 -4.17 -22.21
C ALA A 16 -56.17 -5.19 -21.06
N ALA A 17 -55.94 -6.47 -21.34
CA ALA A 17 -55.73 -7.49 -20.31
C ALA A 17 -54.41 -7.30 -19.56
N VAL A 18 -53.33 -6.89 -20.24
CA VAL A 18 -52.04 -6.57 -19.62
C VAL A 18 -52.12 -5.28 -18.79
N LEU A 19 -52.84 -4.26 -19.25
CA LEU A 19 -53.09 -3.04 -18.49
C LEU A 19 -54.01 -3.28 -17.29
N ALA A 20 -55.02 -4.14 -17.43
CA ALA A 20 -55.89 -4.55 -16.32
C ALA A 20 -55.15 -5.43 -15.30
N ALA A 21 -54.27 -6.34 -15.75
CA ALA A 21 -53.40 -7.13 -14.87
C ALA A 21 -52.32 -6.27 -14.19
N GLY A 22 -51.82 -5.24 -14.87
CA GLY A 22 -50.91 -4.24 -14.31
C GLY A 22 -51.59 -3.33 -13.29
N ALA A 23 -52.83 -2.92 -13.54
CA ALA A 23 -53.64 -2.13 -12.60
C ALA A 23 -54.11 -2.96 -11.40
N ALA A 24 -54.49 -4.23 -11.61
CA ALA A 24 -54.83 -5.16 -10.54
C ALA A 24 -53.59 -5.57 -9.73
N GLY A 25 -52.42 -5.70 -10.36
CA GLY A 25 -51.14 -5.93 -9.71
C GLY A 25 -50.64 -4.72 -8.92
N ALA A 26 -50.86 -3.50 -9.42
CA ALA A 26 -50.55 -2.26 -8.71
C ALA A 26 -51.55 -1.98 -7.56
N ALA A 27 -52.83 -2.33 -7.74
CA ALA A 27 -53.84 -2.27 -6.68
C ALA A 27 -53.63 -3.38 -5.63
N ALA A 28 -53.17 -4.57 -6.02
CA ALA A 28 -52.80 -5.67 -5.12
C ALA A 28 -51.48 -5.40 -4.39
N ALA A 29 -50.49 -4.75 -5.03
CA ALA A 29 -49.26 -4.31 -4.38
C ALA A 29 -49.51 -3.10 -3.44
N GLY A 30 -50.40 -2.19 -3.83
CA GLY A 30 -50.87 -1.07 -2.99
C GLY A 30 -51.72 -1.53 -1.81
N SER A 31 -52.51 -2.61 -1.97
CA SER A 31 -53.34 -3.17 -0.89
C SER A 31 -52.63 -4.22 -0.04
N ALA A 32 -51.61 -4.92 -0.55
CA ALA A 32 -50.71 -5.75 0.25
C ALA A 32 -49.81 -4.91 1.18
N SER A 33 -49.52 -3.66 0.82
CA SER A 33 -48.93 -2.68 1.75
C SER A 33 -49.94 -2.05 2.72
N ALA A 34 -51.24 -2.11 2.41
CA ALA A 34 -52.31 -1.59 3.28
C ALA A 34 -52.89 -2.65 4.24
N ALA A 35 -52.58 -3.94 4.01
CA ALA A 35 -53.02 -5.07 4.82
C ALA A 35 -52.15 -5.34 6.07
N ALA A 36 -51.42 -4.33 6.54
CA ALA A 36 -50.87 -4.28 7.90
C ALA A 36 -51.29 -2.94 8.53
N ALA A 37 -52.53 -2.86 9.03
CA ALA A 37 -52.92 -1.82 9.98
C ALA A 37 -52.15 -2.04 11.30
N GLY A 38 -50.88 -1.67 11.30
CA GLY A 38 -50.00 -1.65 12.47
C GLY A 38 -49.56 -0.20 12.73
N GLN A 39 -49.41 0.18 14.00
CA GLN A 39 -49.09 1.54 14.43
C GLN A 39 -47.92 2.16 13.63
N ALA A 40 -48.00 3.48 13.37
CA ALA A 40 -46.91 4.20 12.71
C ALA A 40 -45.58 3.95 13.43
N PRO A 41 -44.46 3.73 12.71
CA PRO A 41 -43.19 3.39 13.33
C PRO A 41 -42.71 4.49 14.29
N PRO A 42 -42.00 4.14 15.38
CA PRO A 42 -41.67 5.07 16.46
C PRO A 42 -41.01 6.37 16.01
N TRP A 43 -40.07 6.30 15.05
CA TRP A 43 -39.38 7.46 14.51
C TRP A 43 -40.33 8.46 13.82
N GLN A 44 -41.36 7.99 13.11
CA GLN A 44 -42.35 8.88 12.49
C GLN A 44 -43.19 9.59 13.54
N VAL A 45 -43.55 8.88 14.61
CA VAL A 45 -44.31 9.48 15.71
C VAL A 45 -43.47 10.54 16.42
N ALA A 46 -42.21 10.24 16.73
CA ALA A 46 -41.27 11.19 17.35
C ALA A 46 -41.02 12.41 16.45
N GLN A 47 -40.89 12.22 15.13
CA GLN A 47 -40.76 13.31 14.17
C GLN A 47 -42.01 14.20 14.14
N ARG A 48 -43.21 13.61 14.17
CA ARG A 48 -44.47 14.38 14.25
C ARG A 48 -44.60 15.14 15.57
N VAL A 49 -44.21 14.54 16.70
CA VAL A 49 -44.17 15.22 18.01
C VAL A 49 -43.24 16.42 17.95
N SER A 50 -42.02 16.24 17.43
CA SER A 50 -41.03 17.32 17.29
C SER A 50 -41.51 18.42 16.33
N GLY A 51 -42.14 18.03 15.22
CA GLY A 51 -42.73 18.95 14.25
C GLY A 51 -43.86 19.78 14.86
N GLN A 52 -44.77 19.18 15.63
CA GLN A 52 -45.83 19.93 16.31
C GLN A 52 -45.29 20.89 17.37
N LEU A 53 -44.25 20.53 18.11
CA LEU A 53 -43.59 21.47 19.02
C LEU A 53 -42.89 22.62 18.27
N PHE A 54 -42.46 22.39 17.02
CA PHE A 54 -42.02 23.46 16.14
C PHE A 54 -43.18 24.34 15.68
N GLU A 55 -44.32 23.76 15.30
CA GLU A 55 -45.53 24.52 14.97
C GLU A 55 -46.04 25.35 16.16
N ALA A 56 -45.91 24.87 17.40
CA ALA A 56 -46.20 25.68 18.58
C ALA A 56 -45.33 26.96 18.65
N GLN A 57 -44.06 26.86 18.26
CA GLN A 57 -43.16 28.02 18.16
C GLN A 57 -43.60 28.96 17.03
N THR A 58 -43.95 28.41 15.87
CA THR A 58 -44.48 29.19 14.73
C THR A 58 -45.76 29.93 15.12
N ALA A 59 -46.67 29.26 15.82
CA ALA A 59 -47.93 29.82 16.29
C ALA A 59 -47.72 30.95 17.32
N LEU A 60 -46.65 30.90 18.14
CA LEU A 60 -46.31 32.04 19.00
C LEU A 60 -45.84 33.28 18.23
N ILE A 61 -45.30 33.10 17.02
CA ILE A 61 -44.78 34.19 16.19
C ILE A 61 -45.88 34.75 15.27
N LEU A 62 -46.65 33.86 14.64
CA LEU A 62 -47.57 34.18 13.55
C LEU A 62 -49.05 34.03 13.92
N GLY A 63 -49.36 33.34 15.01
CA GLY A 63 -50.73 33.01 15.45
C GLY A 63 -51.04 33.52 16.86
N THR A 64 -51.88 32.79 17.60
CA THR A 64 -52.23 33.14 18.99
C THR A 64 -51.53 32.21 20.00
N ARG A 65 -51.41 32.68 21.25
CA ARG A 65 -50.93 31.85 22.37
C ARG A 65 -51.81 30.60 22.58
N ALA A 66 -53.12 30.72 22.32
CA ALA A 66 -54.04 29.58 22.40
C ALA A 66 -53.72 28.53 21.32
N ASP A 67 -53.33 28.95 20.11
CA ASP A 67 -52.92 28.04 19.04
C ASP A 67 -51.64 27.30 19.42
N ALA A 68 -50.64 28.02 19.95
CA ALA A 68 -49.41 27.43 20.44
C ALA A 68 -49.65 26.39 21.55
N VAL A 69 -50.53 26.68 22.51
CA VAL A 69 -50.93 25.73 23.56
C VAL A 69 -51.61 24.48 22.96
N ARG A 70 -52.48 24.64 21.97
CA ARG A 70 -53.14 23.51 21.29
C ARG A 70 -52.13 22.61 20.58
N GLU A 71 -51.12 23.17 19.92
CA GLU A 71 -50.06 22.38 19.28
C GLU A 71 -49.24 21.58 20.30
N VAL A 72 -48.90 22.18 21.45
CA VAL A 72 -48.20 21.46 22.54
C VAL A 72 -49.07 20.33 23.10
N ASP A 73 -50.35 20.57 23.37
CA ASP A 73 -51.27 19.56 23.90
C ASP A 73 -51.47 18.40 22.89
N GLY A 74 -51.51 18.73 21.59
CA GLY A 74 -51.54 17.75 20.50
C GLY A 74 -50.27 16.87 20.43
N ALA A 75 -49.10 17.50 20.58
CA ALA A 75 -47.82 16.78 20.64
C ALA A 75 -47.76 15.82 21.84
N ARG A 76 -48.19 16.29 23.02
CA ARG A 76 -48.28 15.48 24.25
C ARG A 76 -49.21 14.29 24.07
N ALA A 77 -50.41 14.51 23.55
CA ALA A 77 -51.39 13.43 23.34
C ALA A 77 -50.86 12.36 22.38
N ARG A 78 -50.16 12.78 21.32
CA ARG A 78 -49.53 11.87 20.36
C ARG A 78 -48.43 11.03 21.00
N TYR A 79 -47.57 11.62 21.83
CA TYR A 79 -46.56 10.88 22.59
C TYR A 79 -47.18 9.86 23.54
N VAL A 80 -48.10 10.29 24.41
CA VAL A 80 -48.72 9.43 25.43
C VAL A 80 -49.41 8.23 24.81
N ARG A 81 -50.09 8.41 23.67
CA ARG A 81 -50.83 7.35 22.99
C ARG A 81 -49.92 6.33 22.30
N ALA A 82 -48.79 6.74 21.74
CA ALA A 82 -48.04 5.92 20.79
C ALA A 82 -46.63 5.52 21.25
N LEU A 83 -45.99 6.29 22.14
CA LEU A 83 -44.61 6.03 22.59
C LEU A 83 -44.51 5.88 24.11
N GLY A 84 -45.34 6.60 24.88
CA GLY A 84 -45.14 6.75 26.33
C GLY A 84 -45.12 5.45 27.13
N ALA A 85 -45.92 4.46 26.76
CA ALA A 85 -45.92 3.15 27.44
C ALA A 85 -44.60 2.39 27.20
N THR A 86 -44.12 2.35 25.96
CA THR A 86 -42.88 1.66 25.59
C THR A 86 -41.66 2.36 26.16
N VAL A 87 -41.60 3.69 26.04
CA VAL A 87 -40.50 4.49 26.61
C VAL A 87 -40.49 4.36 28.13
N GLY A 88 -41.62 4.52 28.82
CA GLY A 88 -41.67 4.43 30.28
C GLY A 88 -41.40 3.03 30.84
N ALA A 89 -41.54 1.97 30.02
CA ALA A 89 -41.16 0.62 30.41
C ALA A 89 -39.63 0.42 30.37
N ALA A 90 -38.95 0.97 29.36
CA ALA A 90 -37.49 0.86 29.20
C ALA A 90 -36.73 1.91 30.02
N ASP A 91 -37.23 3.15 30.10
CA ASP A 91 -36.61 4.27 30.80
C ASP A 91 -37.68 5.21 31.41
N ARG A 92 -37.89 5.06 32.71
CA ARG A 92 -38.85 5.87 33.47
C ARG A 92 -38.43 7.34 33.56
N ASP A 93 -37.14 7.62 33.61
CA ASP A 93 -36.62 8.97 33.76
C ASP A 93 -36.76 9.73 32.44
N ALA A 94 -36.54 9.07 31.29
CA ALA A 94 -36.84 9.63 29.98
C ALA A 94 -38.33 9.96 29.82
N ASP A 95 -39.25 9.04 30.17
CA ASP A 95 -40.69 9.32 30.10
C ASP A 95 -41.11 10.48 31.02
N ALA A 96 -40.59 10.52 32.25
CA ALA A 96 -40.82 11.61 33.18
C ALA A 96 -40.33 12.96 32.63
N THR A 97 -39.13 12.98 32.05
CA THR A 97 -38.53 14.18 31.42
C THR A 97 -39.34 14.65 30.23
N ILE A 98 -39.82 13.75 29.37
CA ILE A 98 -40.69 14.11 28.23
C ILE A 98 -41.99 14.74 28.72
N ARG A 99 -42.64 14.16 29.73
CA ARG A 99 -43.90 14.69 30.30
C ARG A 99 -43.71 16.04 30.96
N ALA A 100 -42.62 16.22 31.71
CA ALA A 100 -42.24 17.50 32.30
C ALA A 100 -41.99 18.54 31.21
N GLY A 101 -41.23 18.19 30.16
CA GLY A 101 -40.96 19.05 29.01
C GLY A 101 -42.23 19.51 28.29
N PHE A 102 -43.25 18.66 28.12
CA PHE A 102 -44.55 19.09 27.60
C PHE A 102 -45.28 20.08 28.54
N ALA A 103 -45.23 19.84 29.85
CA ALA A 103 -45.83 20.76 30.82
C ALA A 103 -45.13 22.14 30.79
N ASP A 104 -43.82 22.15 30.65
CA ASP A 104 -42.99 23.35 30.55
C ASP A 104 -43.23 24.10 29.25
N ALA A 105 -43.27 23.39 28.12
CA ALA A 105 -43.62 23.94 26.81
C ALA A 105 -45.01 24.58 26.83
N ARG A 106 -45.98 23.95 27.49
CA ARG A 106 -47.34 24.48 27.61
C ARG A 106 -47.37 25.77 28.44
N ARG A 107 -46.64 25.83 29.56
CA ARG A 107 -46.52 27.05 30.38
C ARG A 107 -45.84 28.18 29.59
N ALA A 108 -44.78 27.87 28.84
CA ALA A 108 -44.08 28.83 28.00
C ALA A 108 -44.97 29.36 26.87
N ALA A 109 -45.72 28.48 26.18
CA ALA A 109 -46.68 28.87 25.15
C ALA A 109 -47.80 29.78 25.70
N ALA A 110 -48.35 29.47 26.88
CA ALA A 110 -49.35 30.31 27.53
C ALA A 110 -48.79 31.70 27.92
N ALA A 111 -47.52 31.75 28.33
CA ALA A 111 -46.83 33.00 28.67
C ALA A 111 -46.34 33.80 27.46
N GLY A 112 -46.28 33.20 26.26
CA GLY A 112 -45.65 33.80 25.08
C GLY A 112 -44.12 33.84 25.15
N ASP A 113 -43.51 32.97 25.95
CA ASP A 113 -42.06 32.92 26.18
C ASP A 113 -41.40 31.99 25.15
N GLN A 114 -40.86 32.57 24.09
CA GLN A 114 -40.26 31.82 22.98
C GLN A 114 -38.99 31.07 23.39
N ALA A 115 -38.16 31.64 24.27
CA ALA A 115 -36.89 31.04 24.67
C ALA A 115 -37.13 29.84 25.58
N ARG A 116 -38.07 29.94 26.53
CA ARG A 116 -38.48 28.79 27.35
C ARG A 116 -39.17 27.71 26.53
N LEU A 117 -40.00 28.06 25.54
CA LEU A 117 -40.62 27.08 24.66
C LEU A 117 -39.57 26.31 23.84
N ALA A 118 -38.59 27.02 23.28
CA ALA A 118 -37.48 26.42 22.55
C ALA A 118 -36.63 25.50 23.45
N GLY A 119 -36.35 25.92 24.68
CA GLY A 119 -35.66 25.10 25.67
C GLY A 119 -36.43 23.84 26.07
N ALA A 120 -37.75 23.92 26.25
CA ALA A 120 -38.60 22.76 26.55
C ALA A 120 -38.69 21.80 25.36
N ARG A 121 -38.75 22.31 24.13
CA ARG A 121 -38.68 21.50 22.91
C ARG A 121 -37.37 20.73 22.83
N GLY A 122 -36.25 21.39 23.12
CA GLY A 122 -34.93 20.74 23.17
C GLY A 122 -34.86 19.60 24.18
N GLU A 123 -35.44 19.79 25.36
CA GLU A 123 -35.51 18.77 26.42
C GLU A 123 -36.36 17.56 26.01
N VAL A 124 -37.57 17.79 25.45
CA VAL A 124 -38.41 16.71 24.92
C VAL A 124 -37.69 15.93 23.83
N ARG A 125 -37.00 16.63 22.92
CA ARG A 125 -36.24 15.99 21.84
C ARG A 125 -35.15 15.08 22.39
N ALA A 126 -34.28 15.58 23.27
CA ALA A 126 -33.19 14.78 23.81
C ALA A 126 -33.70 13.57 24.61
N ALA A 127 -34.78 13.73 25.39
CA ALA A 127 -35.38 12.64 26.13
C ALA A 127 -36.07 11.58 25.24
N LEU A 128 -36.59 11.97 24.06
CA LEU A 128 -37.06 10.99 23.05
C LEU A 128 -35.92 10.11 22.53
N PHE A 129 -34.73 10.67 22.32
CA PHE A 129 -33.55 9.89 21.95
C PHE A 129 -33.03 9.01 23.08
N ALA A 130 -33.09 9.49 24.33
CA ALA A 130 -32.78 8.68 25.52
C ALA A 130 -33.71 7.46 25.62
N GLY A 131 -35.02 7.68 25.51
CA GLY A 131 -36.00 6.60 25.50
C GLY A 131 -35.79 5.62 24.34
N SER A 132 -35.49 6.13 23.14
CA SER A 132 -35.19 5.28 21.98
C SER A 132 -33.95 4.41 22.18
N PHE A 133 -32.90 4.99 22.77
CA PHE A 133 -31.67 4.28 23.12
C PHE A 133 -31.96 3.12 24.09
N ALA A 134 -32.68 3.39 25.18
CA ALA A 134 -33.06 2.36 26.16
C ALA A 134 -33.89 1.23 25.53
N VAL A 135 -34.97 1.58 24.80
CA VAL A 135 -35.84 0.59 24.14
C VAL A 135 -35.05 -0.25 23.13
N THR A 136 -34.14 0.37 22.37
CA THR A 136 -33.33 -0.35 21.38
C THR A 136 -32.39 -1.34 22.06
N LEU A 137 -31.69 -0.93 23.13
CA LEU A 137 -30.76 -1.82 23.81
C LEU A 137 -31.46 -2.98 24.53
N ASP A 138 -32.62 -2.74 25.13
CA ASP A 138 -33.38 -3.80 25.81
C ASP A 138 -33.95 -4.80 24.80
N ALA A 139 -34.50 -4.32 23.68
CA ALA A 139 -34.93 -5.21 22.60
C ALA A 139 -33.77 -6.05 22.03
N VAL A 140 -32.57 -5.48 21.90
CA VAL A 140 -31.38 -6.23 21.48
C VAL A 140 -30.98 -7.29 22.52
N GLN A 141 -31.02 -6.93 23.81
CA GLN A 141 -30.72 -7.85 24.92
C GLN A 141 -31.68 -9.04 24.95
N ASP A 142 -32.95 -8.79 24.69
CA ASP A 142 -34.02 -9.79 24.66
C ASP A 142 -34.03 -10.62 23.37
N GLY A 143 -33.19 -10.27 22.38
CA GLY A 143 -33.15 -10.91 21.07
C GLY A 143 -34.31 -10.51 20.14
N ASP A 144 -35.12 -9.51 20.50
CA ASP A 144 -36.18 -8.94 19.67
C ASP A 144 -35.61 -7.97 18.62
N ALA A 145 -35.05 -8.56 17.57
CA ALA A 145 -34.49 -7.81 16.45
C ALA A 145 -35.54 -6.98 15.69
N ALA A 146 -36.83 -7.30 15.78
CA ALA A 146 -37.88 -6.56 15.09
C ALA A 146 -38.15 -5.21 15.78
N THR A 147 -38.30 -5.23 17.12
CA THR A 147 -38.44 -4.02 17.93
C THR A 147 -37.16 -3.19 17.88
N ALA A 148 -35.99 -3.82 18.03
CA ALA A 148 -34.70 -3.14 17.91
C ALA A 148 -34.57 -2.40 16.57
N ARG A 149 -34.92 -3.04 15.45
CA ARG A 149 -34.88 -2.42 14.12
C ARG A 149 -35.85 -1.23 13.98
N ALA A 150 -37.03 -1.32 14.57
CA ALA A 150 -38.03 -0.26 14.49
C ALA A 150 -37.62 1.00 15.28
N TRP A 151 -37.04 0.80 16.47
CA TRP A 151 -36.60 1.88 17.36
C TRP A 151 -35.23 2.45 17.00
N LEU A 152 -34.31 1.62 16.47
CA LEU A 152 -32.99 2.07 16.00
C LEU A 152 -33.08 3.18 14.93
N LEU A 153 -34.18 3.30 14.21
CA LEU A 153 -34.39 4.39 13.24
C LEU A 153 -34.52 5.78 13.91
N LEU A 154 -34.90 5.83 15.18
CA LEU A 154 -34.88 7.05 16.00
C LEU A 154 -33.54 7.12 16.74
N ARG A 155 -32.49 7.50 16.02
CA ARG A 155 -31.12 7.66 16.53
C ARG A 155 -30.43 8.86 15.93
N GLU A 156 -29.38 9.31 16.58
CA GLU A 156 -28.44 10.22 15.96
C GLU A 156 -27.46 9.45 15.08
N PHE A 157 -26.96 10.14 14.08
CA PHE A 157 -25.84 9.67 13.28
C PHE A 157 -24.69 10.63 13.53
N ARG A 158 -23.48 10.11 13.69
CA ARG A 158 -22.29 10.95 13.64
C ARG A 158 -22.35 11.77 12.35
N THR A 159 -22.27 13.08 12.46
CA THR A 159 -22.15 13.94 11.27
C THR A 159 -20.91 13.45 10.57
N ALA A 160 -21.08 12.82 9.40
CA ALA A 160 -19.95 12.30 8.66
C ALA A 160 -18.96 13.46 8.56
N THR A 161 -17.77 13.33 9.14
CA THR A 161 -16.67 14.20 8.74
C THR A 161 -16.07 13.55 7.50
N ARG A 162 -15.01 14.11 6.94
CA ARG A 162 -14.34 13.55 5.75
C ARG A 162 -13.67 12.18 6.06
N PHE A 163 -13.85 11.66 7.28
CA PHE A 163 -12.86 10.90 8.05
C PHE A 163 -13.43 9.99 9.14
N THR A 164 -14.71 10.13 9.49
CA THR A 164 -15.32 9.34 10.55
C THR A 164 -16.37 8.40 10.00
N ARG A 165 -16.33 7.14 10.45
CA ARG A 165 -17.33 6.10 10.16
C ARG A 165 -18.70 6.58 10.67
N PRO A 166 -19.71 6.69 9.81
CA PRO A 166 -21.09 6.91 10.21
C PRO A 166 -21.74 5.57 10.52
N GLY A 167 -22.54 5.57 11.59
CA GLY A 167 -22.97 4.38 12.31
C GLY A 167 -23.77 3.34 11.55
N GLY A 168 -23.08 2.48 10.80
CA GLY A 168 -23.62 1.25 10.20
C GLY A 168 -23.59 0.04 11.13
N ASP A 169 -22.75 0.08 12.16
CA ASP A 169 -22.41 -1.07 12.99
C ASP A 169 -23.62 -1.55 13.81
N ALA A 170 -24.43 -0.65 14.38
CA ALA A 170 -25.68 -1.05 15.05
C ALA A 170 -26.69 -1.69 14.08
N THR A 171 -26.79 -1.19 12.84
CA THR A 171 -27.72 -1.74 11.84
C THR A 171 -27.28 -3.13 11.41
N LEU A 172 -25.97 -3.34 11.24
CA LEU A 172 -25.40 -4.63 10.92
C LEU A 172 -25.59 -5.61 12.09
N ALA A 173 -25.32 -5.19 13.32
CA ALA A 173 -25.50 -6.00 14.52
C ALA A 173 -26.95 -6.46 14.70
N VAL A 174 -27.94 -5.56 14.57
CA VAL A 174 -29.37 -5.94 14.63
C VAL A 174 -29.74 -6.91 13.50
N ARG A 175 -29.16 -6.75 12.31
CA ARG A 175 -29.36 -7.70 11.20
C ARG A 175 -28.74 -9.06 11.49
N GLN A 176 -27.53 -9.11 12.04
CA GLN A 176 -26.86 -10.36 12.41
C GLN A 176 -27.58 -11.07 13.57
N LEU A 177 -28.08 -10.31 14.55
CA LEU A 177 -28.96 -10.80 15.62
C LEU A 177 -30.23 -11.44 15.05
N SER A 178 -30.90 -10.78 14.09
CA SER A 178 -32.10 -11.33 13.43
C SER A 178 -31.85 -12.66 12.72
N ARG A 179 -30.60 -12.88 12.28
CA ARG A 179 -30.14 -14.11 11.62
C ARG A 179 -29.49 -15.10 12.59
N ARG A 180 -29.48 -14.81 13.90
CA ARG A 180 -28.84 -15.59 14.96
C ARG A 180 -27.35 -15.88 14.69
N ARG A 181 -26.66 -14.94 14.02
CA ARG A 181 -25.22 -15.05 13.73
C ARG A 181 -24.33 -14.61 14.88
N ILE A 182 -24.83 -13.69 15.72
CA ILE A 182 -24.17 -13.21 16.93
C ILE A 182 -25.15 -13.31 18.11
N PRO A 183 -24.66 -13.54 19.34
CA PRO A 183 -25.48 -13.57 20.54
C PRO A 183 -26.01 -12.17 20.92
N PRO A 184 -27.14 -12.07 21.66
CA PRO A 184 -27.73 -10.81 22.10
C PRO A 184 -26.77 -9.87 22.83
N ALA A 185 -25.91 -10.40 23.71
CA ALA A 185 -24.95 -9.61 24.48
C ALA A 185 -23.90 -8.91 23.59
N GLU A 186 -23.40 -9.62 22.57
CA GLU A 186 -22.45 -9.07 21.60
C GLU A 186 -23.14 -8.01 20.72
N ALA A 187 -24.34 -8.30 20.22
CA ALA A 187 -25.14 -7.33 19.48
C ALA A 187 -25.41 -6.05 20.30
N ARG A 188 -25.74 -6.20 21.60
CA ARG A 188 -25.99 -5.07 22.50
C ARG A 188 -24.75 -4.20 22.66
N ALA A 189 -23.57 -4.81 22.83
CA ALA A 189 -22.31 -4.08 22.95
C ALA A 189 -22.02 -3.25 21.69
N ILE A 190 -22.18 -3.84 20.50
CA ILE A 190 -21.97 -3.15 19.21
C ILE A 190 -22.98 -2.00 19.04
N VAL A 191 -24.26 -2.24 19.31
CA VAL A 191 -25.32 -1.22 19.19
C VAL A 191 -25.11 -0.08 20.19
N ALA A 192 -24.79 -0.39 21.44
CA ALA A 192 -24.53 0.62 22.47
C ALA A 192 -23.34 1.50 22.08
N LYS A 193 -22.25 0.88 21.62
CA LYS A 193 -21.05 1.59 21.17
C LYS A 193 -21.35 2.58 20.04
N ASP A 194 -22.01 2.12 18.98
CA ASP A 194 -22.36 2.94 17.81
C ASP A 194 -23.24 4.15 18.20
N LEU A 195 -24.25 3.92 19.04
CA LEU A 195 -25.17 4.98 19.48
C LEU A 195 -24.50 5.97 20.44
N LEU A 196 -23.71 5.48 21.39
CA LEU A 196 -23.00 6.34 22.36
C LEU A 196 -21.97 7.25 21.67
N ASP A 197 -21.26 6.74 20.66
CA ASP A 197 -20.36 7.56 19.84
C ASP A 197 -21.12 8.68 19.11
N ALA A 198 -22.23 8.34 18.44
CA ALA A 198 -23.07 9.32 17.76
C ALA A 198 -23.64 10.38 18.71
N TYR A 199 -24.06 9.98 19.92
CA TYR A 199 -24.58 10.90 20.93
C TYR A 199 -23.50 11.80 21.53
N GLN A 200 -22.27 11.31 21.73
CA GLN A 200 -21.17 12.14 22.18
C GLN A 200 -20.76 13.18 21.11
N ALA A 201 -20.74 12.78 19.84
CA ALA A 201 -20.52 13.73 18.74
C ALA A 201 -21.61 14.80 18.70
N ARG A 202 -22.89 14.39 18.77
CA ARG A 202 -24.02 15.31 18.78
C ARG A 202 -23.99 16.28 19.97
N LEU A 203 -23.58 15.80 21.15
CA LEU A 203 -23.41 16.64 22.34
C LEU A 203 -22.43 17.79 22.10
N ARG A 204 -21.27 17.51 21.51
CA ARG A 204 -20.26 18.55 21.19
C ARG A 204 -20.80 19.58 20.21
N GLU A 205 -21.48 19.13 19.15
CA GLU A 205 -22.13 20.03 18.18
C GLU A 205 -23.17 20.95 18.83
N LEU A 206 -23.92 20.42 19.81
CA LEU A 206 -24.93 21.20 20.52
C LEU A 206 -24.31 22.27 21.43
N LEU A 207 -23.16 21.99 22.04
CA LEU A 207 -22.39 23.00 22.79
C LEU A 207 -21.92 24.13 21.86
N ASP A 208 -21.46 23.79 20.65
CA ASP A 208 -21.07 24.76 19.63
C ASP A 208 -22.28 25.54 19.07
N ASP A 209 -23.41 24.87 18.85
CA ASP A 209 -24.66 25.51 18.44
C ASP A 209 -25.19 26.49 19.48
N ALA A 210 -25.08 26.14 20.77
CA ALA A 210 -25.43 27.03 21.86
C ALA A 210 -24.51 28.25 21.91
N ALA A 211 -23.19 28.06 21.72
CA ALA A 211 -22.22 29.15 21.66
C ALA A 211 -22.45 30.08 20.45
N ARG A 212 -22.71 29.51 19.25
CA ARG A 212 -23.08 30.29 18.05
C ARG A 212 -24.40 31.05 18.25
N GLY A 213 -25.36 30.42 18.93
CA GLY A 213 -26.61 31.06 19.33
C GLY A 213 -26.37 32.27 20.25
N ASP A 214 -25.47 32.15 21.23
CA ASP A 214 -25.10 33.29 22.07
C ASP A 214 -24.40 34.40 21.27
N ALA A 215 -23.38 34.05 20.48
CA ALA A 215 -22.58 35.01 19.73
C ALA A 215 -23.41 35.84 18.74
N ARG A 216 -24.43 35.25 18.13
CA ARG A 216 -25.34 35.91 17.18
C ARG A 216 -26.61 36.49 17.80
N ASP A 217 -26.71 36.49 19.13
CA ASP A 217 -27.87 36.94 19.89
C ASP A 217 -29.20 36.25 19.46
N LEU A 218 -29.15 34.93 19.31
CA LEU A 218 -30.27 34.07 18.94
C LEU A 218 -30.77 33.29 20.18
N PRO A 219 -31.62 33.88 21.04
CA PRO A 219 -32.00 33.30 22.33
C PRO A 219 -32.70 31.94 22.21
N ASN A 220 -33.57 31.77 21.20
CA ASN A 220 -34.28 30.52 20.97
C ASN A 220 -33.31 29.38 20.62
N ARG A 221 -32.32 29.65 19.75
CA ARG A 221 -31.29 28.67 19.36
C ARG A 221 -30.40 28.31 20.54
N ARG A 222 -29.98 29.30 21.33
CA ARG A 222 -29.19 29.09 22.55
C ARG A 222 -29.92 28.22 23.56
N ALA A 223 -31.18 28.54 23.86
CA ALA A 223 -31.99 27.81 24.85
C ALA A 223 -32.27 26.35 24.42
N GLU A 224 -32.61 26.13 23.14
CA GLU A 224 -32.86 24.79 22.62
C GLU A 224 -31.58 23.93 22.58
N ALA A 225 -30.48 24.46 22.06
CA ALA A 225 -29.22 23.72 21.95
C ALA A 225 -28.64 23.36 23.32
N ALA A 226 -28.69 24.29 24.29
CA ALA A 226 -28.28 24.06 25.66
C ALA A 226 -29.12 22.99 26.37
N ALA A 227 -30.45 23.00 26.17
CA ALA A 227 -31.34 21.99 26.74
C ALA A 227 -31.10 20.61 26.12
N GLN A 228 -30.88 20.54 24.79
CA GLN A 228 -30.50 19.29 24.15
C GLN A 228 -29.16 18.80 24.70
N ALA A 229 -28.13 19.64 24.77
CA ALA A 229 -26.81 19.26 25.28
C ALA A 229 -26.90 18.61 26.68
N ALA A 230 -27.69 19.20 27.60
CA ALA A 230 -27.92 18.61 28.91
C ALA A 230 -28.60 17.21 28.83
N GLY A 231 -29.57 17.04 27.94
CA GLY A 231 -30.23 15.76 27.73
C GLY A 231 -29.35 14.69 27.07
N TYR A 232 -28.51 15.05 26.08
CA TYR A 232 -27.56 14.10 25.48
C TYR A 232 -26.48 13.70 26.48
N PHE A 233 -26.00 14.60 27.34
CA PHE A 233 -25.08 14.23 28.42
C PHE A 233 -25.71 13.20 29.37
N ALA A 234 -27.00 13.32 29.67
CA ALA A 234 -27.71 12.33 30.50
C ALA A 234 -27.72 10.92 29.87
N ILE A 235 -27.78 10.81 28.53
CA ILE A 235 -27.65 9.52 27.82
C ILE A 235 -26.26 8.91 28.04
N LEU A 236 -25.22 9.74 28.07
CA LEU A 236 -23.83 9.31 28.25
C LEU A 236 -23.48 9.04 29.72
N LEU A 237 -24.31 9.48 30.67
CA LEU A 237 -24.04 9.47 32.10
C LEU A 237 -23.63 8.10 32.64
N PRO A 238 -24.29 6.96 32.30
CA PRO A 238 -23.88 5.66 32.82
C PRO A 238 -22.43 5.31 32.46
N ARG A 239 -22.03 5.63 31.22
CA ARG A 239 -20.65 5.40 30.76
C ARG A 239 -19.68 6.42 31.37
N TYR A 240 -20.12 7.67 31.52
CA TYR A 240 -19.34 8.72 32.16
C TYR A 240 -19.02 8.37 33.63
N VAL A 241 -19.99 7.85 34.38
CA VAL A 241 -19.80 7.36 35.76
C VAL A 241 -18.77 6.23 35.80
N GLN A 242 -18.88 5.25 34.90
CA GLN A 242 -17.94 4.13 34.82
C GLN A 242 -16.49 4.58 34.55
N GLU A 243 -16.30 5.66 33.79
CA GLU A 243 -14.98 6.10 33.35
C GLU A 243 -14.38 7.20 34.24
N MET A 244 -15.20 8.15 34.69
CA MET A 244 -14.77 9.37 35.38
C MET A 244 -15.13 9.39 36.87
N GLY A 245 -15.94 8.44 37.33
CA GLY A 245 -16.42 8.31 38.72
C GLY A 245 -17.57 9.25 39.10
N ASP A 246 -18.26 8.92 40.19
CA ASP A 246 -19.49 9.61 40.65
C ASP A 246 -19.28 11.10 40.89
N ALA A 247 -18.19 11.48 41.57
CA ALA A 247 -17.92 12.89 41.89
C ALA A 247 -17.74 13.78 40.65
N SER A 248 -17.14 13.23 39.59
CA SER A 248 -17.00 13.94 38.31
C SER A 248 -18.34 14.00 37.59
N ALA A 249 -19.14 12.94 37.67
CA ALA A 249 -20.48 12.87 37.08
C ALA A 249 -21.42 13.91 37.72
N ASP A 250 -21.41 14.03 39.05
CA ASP A 250 -22.21 15.02 39.77
C ASP A 250 -21.86 16.46 39.38
N ARG A 251 -20.55 16.77 39.26
CA ARG A 251 -20.08 18.08 38.80
C ARG A 251 -20.54 18.37 37.37
N ALA A 252 -20.42 17.39 36.48
CA ALA A 252 -20.82 17.52 35.08
C ALA A 252 -22.35 17.72 34.97
N LEU A 253 -23.15 16.90 35.65
CA LEU A 253 -24.61 17.06 35.72
C LEU A 253 -25.01 18.45 36.22
N ALA A 254 -24.34 18.94 37.26
CA ALA A 254 -24.58 20.28 37.77
C ALA A 254 -24.24 21.37 36.73
N ALA A 255 -23.13 21.22 35.98
CA ALA A 255 -22.73 22.13 34.91
C ALA A 255 -23.76 22.16 33.77
N TYR A 256 -24.15 21.01 33.23
CA TYR A 256 -25.17 20.90 32.18
C TYR A 256 -26.55 21.40 32.64
N GLY A 257 -26.92 21.16 33.91
CA GLY A 257 -28.13 21.72 34.49
C GLY A 257 -28.10 23.26 34.60
N ARG A 258 -26.96 23.84 34.98
CA ARG A 258 -26.76 25.30 34.97
C ARG A 258 -26.80 25.86 33.55
N LEU A 259 -26.17 25.19 32.59
CA LEU A 259 -26.14 25.56 31.18
C LEU A 259 -27.56 25.72 30.61
N ALA A 260 -28.40 24.69 30.78
CA ALA A 260 -29.79 24.71 30.30
C ALA A 260 -30.64 25.78 30.99
N ARG A 261 -30.51 25.94 32.32
CA ARG A 261 -31.27 26.97 33.08
C ARG A 261 -30.87 28.39 32.71
N ALA A 262 -29.57 28.68 32.63
CA ALA A 262 -29.06 30.01 32.26
C ALA A 262 -29.45 30.37 30.83
N ALA A 263 -29.35 29.43 29.89
CA ALA A 263 -29.76 29.63 28.51
C ALA A 263 -31.25 30.00 28.38
N ARG A 264 -32.13 29.30 29.14
CA ARG A 264 -33.58 29.58 29.20
C ARG A 264 -33.91 30.91 29.88
N ALA A 265 -33.14 31.30 30.89
CA ALA A 265 -33.32 32.57 31.60
C ALA A 265 -32.79 33.78 30.82
N GLY A 266 -32.00 33.56 29.77
CA GLY A 266 -31.34 34.64 29.02
C GLY A 266 -30.12 35.23 29.74
N ASP A 267 -29.63 34.60 30.81
CA ASP A 267 -28.45 35.02 31.56
C ASP A 267 -27.18 34.62 30.82
N ARG A 268 -26.64 35.54 30.00
CA ARG A 268 -25.50 35.29 29.13
C ARG A 268 -24.19 35.05 29.90
N PRO A 269 -23.84 35.83 30.95
CA PRO A 269 -22.67 35.52 31.78
C PRO A 269 -22.74 34.14 32.43
N ALA A 270 -23.86 33.79 33.06
CA ALA A 270 -24.02 32.47 33.68
C ALA A 270 -24.00 31.34 32.65
N PHE A 271 -24.57 31.58 31.46
CA PHE A 271 -24.54 30.64 30.35
C PHE A 271 -23.12 30.35 29.88
N ARG A 272 -22.28 31.38 29.67
CA ARG A 272 -20.90 31.21 29.21
C ARG A 272 -20.06 30.43 30.23
N ALA A 273 -20.16 30.80 31.51
CA ALA A 273 -19.47 30.07 32.58
C ALA A 273 -19.90 28.59 32.65
N ALA A 274 -21.21 28.32 32.62
CA ALA A 274 -21.71 26.95 32.66
C ALA A 274 -21.37 26.14 31.40
N ARG A 275 -21.23 26.79 30.24
CA ARG A 275 -20.77 26.16 29.00
C ARG A 275 -19.30 25.76 29.11
N ASP A 276 -18.45 26.64 29.61
CA ASP A 276 -17.03 26.35 29.76
C ASP A 276 -16.83 25.19 30.75
N ASP A 277 -17.57 25.17 31.87
CA ASP A 277 -17.62 24.02 32.78
C ASP A 277 -18.08 22.72 32.08
N ALA A 278 -19.10 22.81 31.21
CA ALA A 278 -19.66 21.65 30.50
C ALA A 278 -18.71 21.11 29.43
N VAL A 279 -17.95 21.98 28.75
CA VAL A 279 -16.90 21.60 27.80
C VAL A 279 -15.74 20.94 28.54
N ALA A 280 -15.25 21.55 29.62
CA ALA A 280 -14.19 21.00 30.45
C ALA A 280 -14.57 19.63 31.03
N ALA A 281 -15.84 19.42 31.38
CA ALA A 281 -16.33 18.13 31.86
C ALA A 281 -16.22 17.00 30.82
N LEU A 282 -16.07 17.28 29.53
CA LEU A 282 -15.88 16.24 28.50
C LEU A 282 -14.40 15.90 28.25
N GLU A 283 -13.46 16.63 28.86
CA GLU A 283 -12.03 16.37 28.68
C GLU A 283 -11.66 14.99 29.22
N GLY A 284 -10.98 14.20 28.39
CA GLY A 284 -10.54 12.83 28.74
C GLY A 284 -11.64 11.76 28.70
N PHE A 285 -12.90 12.12 28.48
CA PHE A 285 -14.01 11.16 28.40
C PHE A 285 -14.31 10.69 26.98
N THR A 286 -14.43 9.37 26.78
CA THR A 286 -14.86 8.77 25.51
C THR A 286 -15.99 7.77 25.73
N ALA A 287 -17.18 8.08 25.20
CA ALA A 287 -18.38 7.28 25.44
C ALA A 287 -18.31 5.88 24.80
N ALA A 288 -17.55 5.74 23.73
CA ALA A 288 -17.40 4.50 22.99
C ALA A 288 -15.91 4.33 22.59
N PRO A 289 -15.03 3.96 23.54
CA PRO A 289 -13.62 3.76 23.21
C PRO A 289 -13.46 2.60 22.23
N PHE A 290 -12.42 2.68 21.40
CA PHE A 290 -12.00 1.53 20.58
C PHE A 290 -11.59 0.35 21.46
N THR A 291 -11.84 -0.86 20.97
CA THR A 291 -11.14 -2.04 21.50
C THR A 291 -9.65 -1.95 21.14
N ASP A 292 -8.80 -2.71 21.82
CA ASP A 292 -7.37 -2.71 21.54
C ASP A 292 -7.05 -3.08 20.08
N GLU A 293 -7.80 -4.03 19.50
CA GLU A 293 -7.69 -4.44 18.09
C GLU A 293 -8.15 -3.35 17.11
N GLU A 294 -9.24 -2.65 17.42
CA GLU A 294 -9.71 -1.55 16.57
C GLU A 294 -8.76 -0.36 16.63
N ALA A 295 -8.23 -0.07 17.82
CA ALA A 295 -7.27 0.98 18.02
C ALA A 295 -5.94 0.66 17.33
N ALA A 296 -5.49 -0.60 17.38
CA ALA A 296 -4.33 -1.08 16.61
C ALA A 296 -4.54 -0.90 15.10
N ARG A 297 -5.68 -1.35 14.57
CA ARG A 297 -6.00 -1.18 13.13
C ARG A 297 -6.05 0.29 12.73
N ARG A 298 -6.64 1.15 13.57
CA ARG A 298 -6.69 2.59 13.29
C ARG A 298 -5.32 3.24 13.39
N ALA A 299 -4.46 2.76 14.29
CA ALA A 299 -3.08 3.24 14.42
C ALA A 299 -2.25 2.85 13.21
N GLN A 300 -2.40 1.64 12.70
CA GLN A 300 -1.78 1.20 11.45
C GLN A 300 -2.22 2.06 10.27
N GLN A 301 -3.52 2.35 10.15
CA GLN A 301 -4.03 3.25 9.13
C GLN A 301 -3.45 4.67 9.23
N LEU A 302 -3.35 5.21 10.46
CA LEU A 302 -2.72 6.51 10.72
C LEU A 302 -1.27 6.52 10.20
N LEU A 303 -0.47 5.54 10.59
CA LEU A 303 0.95 5.48 10.22
C LEU A 303 1.14 5.34 8.72
N ARG A 304 0.33 4.49 8.06
CA ARG A 304 0.36 4.30 6.61
C ARG A 304 0.03 5.59 5.86
N PHE A 305 -1.09 6.25 6.20
CA PHE A 305 -1.45 7.52 5.56
C PHE A 305 -0.39 8.60 5.81
N LEU A 306 0.15 8.69 7.02
CA LEU A 306 1.16 9.68 7.36
C LEU A 306 2.44 9.49 6.54
N ALA A 307 2.87 8.24 6.31
CA ALA A 307 4.07 7.91 5.55
C ALA A 307 3.96 8.28 4.05
N LEU A 308 2.76 8.34 3.48
CA LEU A 308 2.55 8.71 2.07
C LEU A 308 2.58 10.22 1.83
N VAL A 309 2.27 11.04 2.84
CA VAL A 309 2.25 12.51 2.70
C VAL A 309 3.56 13.08 2.14
N PRO A 310 4.75 12.79 2.69
CA PRO A 310 6.01 13.34 2.16
C PRO A 310 6.38 12.76 0.79
N VAL A 311 5.93 11.53 0.47
CA VAL A 311 6.18 10.88 -0.82
C VAL A 311 5.47 11.64 -1.93
N GLU A 312 4.15 11.78 -1.83
CA GLU A 312 3.35 12.45 -2.86
C GLU A 312 3.64 13.95 -2.90
N TYR A 313 3.81 14.60 -1.75
CA TYR A 313 4.20 16.01 -1.73
C TYR A 313 5.56 16.22 -2.43
N GLY A 314 6.52 15.31 -2.24
CA GLY A 314 7.83 15.35 -2.87
C GLY A 314 7.82 15.09 -4.38
N ARG A 315 6.89 14.25 -4.88
CA ARG A 315 6.66 14.08 -6.33
C ARG A 315 6.02 15.34 -6.93
N GLY A 316 5.11 15.97 -6.19
CA GLY A 316 4.35 17.14 -6.60
C GLY A 316 5.09 18.47 -6.62
N VAL A 317 6.16 18.63 -5.83
CA VAL A 317 6.88 19.90 -5.67
C VAL A 317 8.35 19.80 -6.09
N LYS A 318 8.81 20.76 -6.89
CA LYS A 318 10.23 20.97 -7.22
C LYS A 318 10.61 22.44 -7.06
N ASP A 319 11.74 22.70 -6.42
CA ASP A 319 12.29 24.06 -6.22
C ASP A 319 11.29 25.06 -5.62
N GLY A 320 10.46 24.61 -4.67
CA GLY A 320 9.43 25.44 -4.04
C GLY A 320 8.25 25.81 -4.96
N ARG A 321 8.07 25.07 -6.05
CA ARG A 321 6.97 25.20 -7.02
C ARG A 321 6.23 23.88 -7.18
N VAL A 322 4.90 23.92 -7.25
CA VAL A 322 4.09 22.76 -7.60
C VAL A 322 4.28 22.45 -9.09
N THR A 323 4.75 21.25 -9.39
CA THR A 323 4.98 20.75 -10.75
C THR A 323 3.92 19.74 -11.19
N LEU A 324 3.35 18.99 -10.25
CA LEU A 324 2.31 18.00 -10.51
C LEU A 324 1.18 18.23 -9.50
N ASP A 325 0.10 18.85 -9.98
CA ASP A 325 -1.05 19.20 -9.12
C ASP A 325 -1.74 17.95 -8.54
N PHE A 326 -1.72 16.83 -9.26
CA PHE A 326 -2.37 15.59 -8.83
C PHE A 326 -1.69 14.98 -7.59
N GLU A 327 -0.36 14.91 -7.58
CA GLU A 327 0.43 14.42 -6.45
C GLU A 327 0.14 15.23 -5.17
N ILE A 328 -0.13 16.54 -5.31
CA ILE A 328 -0.48 17.39 -4.17
C ILE A 328 -1.91 17.15 -3.68
N GLN A 329 -2.83 16.76 -4.57
CA GLN A 329 -4.16 16.34 -4.16
C GLN A 329 -4.12 15.01 -3.39
N GLU A 330 -3.25 14.08 -3.80
CA GLU A 330 -3.03 12.82 -3.10
C GLU A 330 -2.40 13.05 -1.73
N ALA A 331 -1.35 13.88 -1.65
CA ALA A 331 -0.76 14.30 -0.39
C ALA A 331 -1.79 14.95 0.57
N ASP A 332 -2.68 15.81 0.04
CA ASP A 332 -3.76 16.41 0.83
C ASP A 332 -4.72 15.35 1.34
N ALA A 333 -5.13 14.39 0.51
CA ALA A 333 -6.02 13.30 0.88
C ALA A 333 -5.41 12.40 1.97
N PHE A 334 -4.12 12.06 1.87
CA PHE A 334 -3.42 11.26 2.86
C PHE A 334 -3.21 11.99 4.19
N GLN A 335 -2.79 13.26 4.17
CA GLN A 335 -2.64 14.06 5.40
C GLN A 335 -3.96 14.13 6.17
N ARG A 336 -5.03 14.33 5.42
CA ARG A 336 -6.41 14.33 5.88
C ARG A 336 -6.82 13.00 6.51
N GLY A 337 -6.51 11.88 5.84
CA GLY A 337 -6.70 10.53 6.36
C GLY A 337 -5.88 10.23 7.62
N ALA A 338 -4.65 10.74 7.72
CA ALA A 338 -3.83 10.63 8.92
C ALA A 338 -4.47 11.42 10.08
N LEU A 339 -4.82 12.69 9.88
CA LEU A 339 -5.45 13.52 10.90
C LEU A 339 -6.76 12.88 11.44
N ALA A 340 -7.54 12.26 10.55
CA ALA A 340 -8.72 11.48 10.91
C ALA A 340 -8.45 10.39 11.93
N ALA A 341 -7.52 9.50 11.56
CA ALA A 341 -7.18 8.33 12.33
C ALA A 341 -6.55 8.73 13.66
N PHE A 342 -5.77 9.82 13.67
CA PHE A 342 -5.25 10.41 14.90
C PHE A 342 -6.37 10.94 15.82
N GLN A 343 -7.33 11.71 15.31
CA GLN A 343 -8.45 12.23 16.11
C GLN A 343 -9.27 11.12 16.76
N ASP A 344 -9.48 10.02 16.03
CA ASP A 344 -10.13 8.81 16.50
C ASP A 344 -9.35 8.19 17.69
N LEU A 345 -8.02 8.22 17.66
CA LEU A 345 -7.15 7.65 18.70
C LEU A 345 -6.78 8.64 19.82
N GLN A 346 -6.98 9.94 19.61
CA GLN A 346 -6.44 11.02 20.43
C GLN A 346 -6.80 10.87 21.90
N SER A 347 -8.04 10.50 22.22
CA SER A 347 -8.45 10.31 23.61
C SER A 347 -7.71 9.17 24.32
N THR A 348 -7.41 8.09 23.57
CA THR A 348 -6.71 6.93 24.12
C THR A 348 -5.23 7.23 24.29
N LEU A 349 -4.63 7.92 23.32
CA LEU A 349 -3.23 8.37 23.40
C LEU A 349 -3.04 9.41 24.52
N ALA A 350 -3.96 10.37 24.65
CA ALA A 350 -3.89 11.41 25.67
C ALA A 350 -3.97 10.85 27.10
N LYS A 351 -4.67 9.73 27.33
CA LYS A 351 -4.68 9.05 28.63
C LYS A 351 -3.33 8.44 29.01
N ARG A 352 -2.51 8.11 28.01
CA ARG A 352 -1.20 7.48 28.21
C ARG A 352 -0.08 8.51 28.27
N ASP A 353 -0.06 9.43 27.30
CA ASP A 353 0.91 10.52 27.22
C ASP A 353 0.23 11.79 26.69
N PRO A 354 -0.36 12.62 27.58
CA PRO A 354 -1.05 13.84 27.20
C PRO A 354 -0.15 14.81 26.44
N ALA A 355 1.09 14.99 26.90
CA ALA A 355 2.02 15.98 26.39
C ALA A 355 2.54 15.61 24.98
N SER A 356 2.83 14.33 24.74
CA SER A 356 3.17 13.86 23.39
C SER A 356 1.97 13.96 22.45
N THR A 357 0.78 13.57 22.92
CA THR A 357 -0.45 13.62 22.11
C THR A 357 -0.79 15.04 21.67
N GLU A 358 -0.72 16.02 22.56
CA GLU A 358 -0.96 17.44 22.21
C GLU A 358 0.07 17.96 21.20
N ARG A 359 1.35 17.59 21.36
CA ARG A 359 2.41 17.96 20.43
C ARG A 359 2.18 17.40 19.04
N VAL A 360 1.84 16.12 18.95
CA VAL A 360 1.51 15.44 17.68
C VAL A 360 0.30 16.08 17.02
N ALA A 361 -0.74 16.42 17.80
CA ALA A 361 -1.92 17.11 17.28
C ALA A 361 -1.55 18.43 16.57
N GLY A 362 -0.77 19.28 17.23
CA GLY A 362 -0.30 20.54 16.65
C GLY A 362 0.59 20.36 15.42
N GLN A 363 1.42 19.31 15.40
CA GLN A 363 2.28 18.99 14.25
C GLN A 363 1.48 18.49 13.04
N LEU A 364 0.45 17.66 13.26
CA LEU A 364 -0.47 17.21 12.19
C LEU A 364 -1.28 18.36 11.61
N GLU A 365 -1.70 19.32 12.43
CA GLU A 365 -2.34 20.56 11.96
C GLU A 365 -1.38 21.42 11.14
N GLN A 366 -0.13 21.57 11.59
CA GLN A 366 0.91 22.26 10.83
C GLN A 366 1.16 21.59 9.47
N LEU A 367 1.26 20.27 9.44
CA LEU A 367 1.43 19.49 8.21
C LEU A 367 0.26 19.74 7.25
N GLY A 368 -0.97 19.71 7.76
CA GLY A 368 -2.16 20.01 6.97
C GLY A 368 -2.16 21.42 6.40
N ALA A 369 -1.73 22.42 7.15
CA ALA A 369 -1.62 23.79 6.66
C ALA A 369 -0.58 23.94 5.53
N ILE A 370 0.52 23.19 5.58
CA ILE A 370 1.53 23.17 4.52
C ILE A 370 0.97 22.56 3.23
N VAL A 371 0.36 21.38 3.33
CA VAL A 371 -0.18 20.66 2.16
C VAL A 371 -1.35 21.42 1.53
N ASP A 372 -2.29 21.91 2.34
CA ASP A 372 -3.45 22.72 1.90
C ASP A 372 -3.02 24.06 1.29
N ALA A 373 -1.85 24.59 1.68
CA ALA A 373 -1.27 25.73 0.99
C ALA A 373 -0.80 25.34 -0.42
N ALA A 374 -0.12 24.21 -0.59
CA ALA A 374 0.34 23.73 -1.90
C ALA A 374 -0.82 23.42 -2.86
N THR A 375 -1.99 23.02 -2.36
CA THR A 375 -3.20 22.85 -3.19
C THR A 375 -3.75 24.18 -3.74
N ARG A 376 -3.47 25.31 -3.09
CA ARG A 376 -4.05 26.63 -3.42
C ARG A 376 -3.13 27.56 -4.21
N ARG A 377 -1.83 27.33 -4.17
CA ARG A 377 -0.83 28.20 -4.82
C ARG A 377 0.28 27.37 -5.44
N THR A 378 0.71 27.80 -6.63
CA THR A 378 1.73 27.09 -7.41
C THR A 378 3.15 27.45 -7.00
N ASP A 379 3.39 28.66 -6.51
CA ASP A 379 4.72 29.20 -6.18
C ASP A 379 4.86 29.51 -4.68
N GLY A 380 6.08 29.39 -4.15
CA GLY A 380 6.39 29.72 -2.76
C GLY A 380 5.79 28.72 -1.75
N VAL A 381 5.69 27.46 -2.17
CA VAL A 381 5.25 26.34 -1.32
C VAL A 381 6.44 25.81 -0.51
N ALA A 382 6.16 25.07 0.58
CA ALA A 382 7.21 24.54 1.44
C ALA A 382 8.07 23.52 0.67
N ASP A 383 9.34 23.44 1.05
CA ASP A 383 10.29 22.48 0.47
C ASP A 383 9.93 21.05 0.88
N PRO A 384 10.06 20.03 0.00
CA PRO A 384 9.81 18.64 0.35
C PRO A 384 10.57 18.16 1.60
N GLY A 385 11.81 18.62 1.81
CA GLY A 385 12.60 18.28 2.99
C GLY A 385 12.10 18.92 4.29
N GLU A 386 11.26 19.96 4.23
CA GLU A 386 10.52 20.46 5.40
C GLU A 386 9.38 19.52 5.77
N VAL A 387 8.62 19.06 4.77
CA VAL A 387 7.51 18.11 4.94
C VAL A 387 8.04 16.79 5.50
N GLU A 388 9.09 16.22 4.91
CA GLU A 388 9.73 14.98 5.39
C GLU A 388 10.15 15.09 6.86
N ARG A 389 10.85 16.17 7.25
CA ARG A 389 11.26 16.39 8.65
C ARG A 389 10.10 16.59 9.61
N LEU A 390 9.01 17.21 9.18
CA LEU A 390 7.82 17.37 10.01
C LEU A 390 7.11 16.03 10.20
N THR A 391 6.95 15.25 9.12
CA THR A 391 6.38 13.91 9.16
C THR A 391 7.19 12.99 10.07
N SER A 392 8.53 12.95 9.97
CA SER A 392 9.34 12.11 10.87
C SER A 392 9.19 12.50 12.35
N ARG A 393 9.06 13.80 12.67
CA ARG A 393 8.80 14.22 14.06
C ARG A 393 7.43 13.77 14.57
N ILE A 394 6.43 13.72 13.69
CA ILE A 394 5.09 13.21 14.01
C ILE A 394 5.18 11.71 14.26
N GLU A 395 5.86 10.96 13.38
CA GLU A 395 6.11 9.52 13.52
C GLU A 395 6.82 9.20 14.84
N ASP A 396 7.91 9.89 15.17
CA ASP A 396 8.63 9.72 16.44
C ASP A 396 7.71 9.95 17.66
N GLY A 397 6.85 10.99 17.58
CA GLY A 397 5.90 11.32 18.65
C GLY A 397 4.80 10.27 18.81
N LEU A 398 4.29 9.75 17.70
CA LEU A 398 3.32 8.65 17.68
C LEU A 398 3.94 7.35 18.18
N GLU A 399 5.17 7.04 17.78
CA GLU A 399 5.88 5.84 18.20
C GLU A 399 6.13 5.85 19.72
N ALA A 400 6.44 7.00 20.30
CA ALA A 400 6.55 7.15 21.75
C ALA A 400 5.20 6.98 22.48
N ALA A 401 4.11 7.48 21.89
CA ALA A 401 2.79 7.47 22.51
C ALA A 401 2.05 6.13 22.37
N MET A 402 2.23 5.41 21.25
CA MET A 402 1.47 4.18 20.94
C MET A 402 1.98 2.94 21.71
N PRO A 403 1.08 2.04 22.15
CA PRO A 403 1.44 0.71 22.63
C PRO A 403 2.17 -0.11 21.55
N SER A 404 3.09 -1.00 21.94
CA SER A 404 3.83 -1.86 21.00
C SER A 404 2.92 -2.77 20.18
N ALA A 405 1.85 -3.29 20.78
CA ALA A 405 0.87 -4.13 20.08
C ALA A 405 0.14 -3.42 18.92
N TRP A 406 0.10 -2.09 18.92
CA TRP A 406 -0.50 -1.33 17.81
C TRP A 406 0.46 -1.16 16.62
N LYS A 407 1.74 -1.49 16.82
CA LYS A 407 2.82 -1.35 15.83
C LYS A 407 3.06 -2.63 15.05
N GLU A 408 2.55 -3.77 15.52
CA GLU A 408 2.70 -5.07 14.85
C GLU A 408 1.77 -5.17 13.64
N GLU A 409 2.30 -5.64 12.50
CA GLU A 409 1.51 -5.94 11.31
C GLU A 409 0.58 -7.14 11.59
N THR A 410 -0.67 -7.04 11.16
CA THR A 410 -1.68 -8.11 11.34
C THR A 410 -1.58 -9.16 10.23
N ASP A 411 -1.80 -10.44 10.57
CA ASP A 411 -1.79 -11.61 9.66
C ASP A 411 -2.93 -11.65 8.60
N GLU A 412 -3.68 -10.56 8.39
CA GLU A 412 -4.78 -10.50 7.41
C GLU A 412 -4.23 -10.24 5.98
N SER A 413 -4.73 -10.96 4.97
CA SER A 413 -4.30 -10.74 3.57
C SER A 413 -4.72 -9.35 3.11
N ASP A 414 -3.78 -8.57 2.57
CA ASP A 414 -4.03 -7.20 2.09
C ASP A 414 -5.18 -7.15 1.07
N TYR A 415 -5.36 -8.19 0.25
CA TYR A 415 -6.45 -8.28 -0.72
C TYR A 415 -7.83 -8.43 -0.06
N ASP A 416 -7.93 -9.17 1.05
CA ASP A 416 -9.18 -9.30 1.79
C ASP A 416 -9.57 -7.96 2.44
N LEU A 417 -8.59 -7.23 2.95
CA LEU A 417 -8.77 -5.88 3.48
C LEU A 417 -9.21 -4.88 2.40
N ILE A 418 -8.57 -4.91 1.22
CA ILE A 418 -8.95 -4.09 0.07
C ILE A 418 -10.39 -4.40 -0.33
N ALA A 419 -10.74 -5.67 -0.53
CA ALA A 419 -12.08 -6.09 -0.94
C ALA A 419 -13.15 -5.66 0.07
N LEU A 420 -12.94 -5.92 1.36
CA LEU A 420 -13.85 -5.52 2.44
C LEU A 420 -14.05 -4.00 2.47
N THR A 421 -12.99 -3.24 2.24
CA THR A 421 -13.02 -1.78 2.28
C THR A 421 -13.75 -1.22 1.04
N LEU A 422 -13.52 -1.79 -0.13
CA LEU A 422 -14.24 -1.40 -1.35
C LEU A 422 -15.73 -1.78 -1.30
N ASP A 423 -16.10 -2.88 -0.65
CA ASP A 423 -17.50 -3.22 -0.38
C ASP A 423 -18.18 -2.17 0.51
N ARG A 424 -17.46 -1.69 1.54
CA ARG A 424 -17.92 -0.58 2.38
C ARG A 424 -18.10 0.70 1.57
N MET A 425 -17.15 0.99 0.67
CA MET A 425 -17.22 2.15 -0.23
C MET A 425 -18.50 2.13 -1.07
N GLU A 426 -18.79 1.02 -1.76
CA GLU A 426 -19.96 0.92 -2.62
C GLU A 426 -21.27 0.98 -1.82
N ALA A 427 -21.32 0.32 -0.66
CA ALA A 427 -22.48 0.36 0.22
C ALA A 427 -22.78 1.79 0.71
N ALA A 428 -21.74 2.55 1.07
CA ALA A 428 -21.88 3.94 1.49
C ALA A 428 -22.33 4.85 0.34
N ALA A 429 -21.76 4.70 -0.86
CA ALA A 429 -22.21 5.42 -2.04
C ALA A 429 -23.69 5.13 -2.34
N GLY A 430 -24.10 3.86 -2.25
CA GLY A 430 -25.49 3.44 -2.42
C GLY A 430 -26.47 4.02 -1.38
N ALA A 431 -25.97 4.36 -0.18
CA ALA A 431 -26.73 5.05 0.85
C ALA A 431 -26.73 6.59 0.71
N GLY A 432 -26.12 7.13 -0.34
CA GLY A 432 -25.94 8.58 -0.55
C GLY A 432 -24.87 9.20 0.36
N GLN A 433 -24.02 8.38 0.96
CA GLN A 433 -23.02 8.77 1.95
C GLN A 433 -21.62 8.92 1.33
N TYR A 434 -21.50 9.75 0.29
CA TYR A 434 -20.30 9.88 -0.55
C TYR A 434 -19.00 10.20 0.20
N ARG A 435 -19.08 10.91 1.34
CA ARG A 435 -17.90 11.17 2.18
C ARG A 435 -17.26 9.91 2.75
N GLN A 436 -18.08 8.91 3.10
CA GLN A 436 -17.57 7.63 3.59
C GLN A 436 -17.07 6.75 2.46
N ALA A 437 -17.74 6.85 1.30
CA ALA A 437 -17.29 6.16 0.10
C ALA A 437 -15.87 6.62 -0.24
N GLU A 438 -15.62 7.92 -0.17
CA GLU A 438 -14.28 8.47 -0.43
C GLU A 438 -13.24 8.00 0.59
N GLN A 439 -13.58 7.99 1.88
CA GLN A 439 -12.68 7.46 2.90
C GLN A 439 -12.34 5.99 2.67
N ALA A 440 -13.34 5.17 2.38
CA ALA A 440 -13.15 3.75 2.13
C ALA A 440 -12.36 3.51 0.83
N ARG A 441 -12.52 4.37 -0.19
CA ARG A 441 -11.68 4.34 -1.40
C ARG A 441 -10.21 4.60 -1.07
N LEU A 442 -9.91 5.67 -0.33
CA LEU A 442 -8.55 6.03 0.10
C LEU A 442 -7.92 4.95 1.00
N GLU A 443 -8.70 4.36 1.90
CA GLU A 443 -8.25 3.26 2.75
C GLU A 443 -7.92 2.01 1.92
N ALA A 444 -8.74 1.67 0.93
CA ALA A 444 -8.45 0.58 0.00
C ALA A 444 -7.18 0.88 -0.83
N TYR A 445 -6.99 2.13 -1.26
CA TYR A 445 -5.78 2.54 -1.97
C TYR A 445 -4.53 2.37 -1.10
N ALA A 446 -4.54 2.85 0.14
CA ALA A 446 -3.38 2.70 1.03
C ALA A 446 -3.07 1.22 1.33
N PHE A 447 -4.09 0.34 1.44
CA PHE A 447 -3.84 -1.10 1.56
C PHE A 447 -3.19 -1.68 0.31
N PHE A 448 -3.61 -1.25 -0.87
CA PHE A 448 -2.99 -1.63 -2.13
C PHE A 448 -1.54 -1.15 -2.22
N GLU A 449 -1.31 0.14 -1.96
CA GLU A 449 -0.01 0.80 -2.12
C GLU A 449 1.08 0.24 -1.20
N PHE A 450 0.77 0.02 0.08
CA PHE A 450 1.73 -0.55 1.02
C PHE A 450 1.91 -2.06 0.88
N GLY A 451 0.92 -2.76 0.34
CA GLY A 451 0.92 -4.23 0.26
C GLY A 451 1.21 -4.73 -1.16
N PRO A 452 0.18 -5.09 -1.94
CA PRO A 452 0.34 -5.66 -3.27
C PRO A 452 1.10 -4.79 -4.28
N GLU A 453 0.90 -3.48 -4.28
CA GLU A 453 1.35 -2.59 -5.37
C GLU A 453 2.87 -2.58 -5.53
N ARG A 454 3.62 -2.51 -4.43
CA ARG A 454 5.10 -2.53 -4.47
C ARG A 454 5.62 -3.78 -5.19
N ARG A 455 5.01 -4.92 -4.90
CA ARG A 455 5.34 -6.19 -5.57
C ARG A 455 4.84 -6.14 -7.02
N LEU A 456 3.62 -5.68 -7.23
CA LEU A 456 2.99 -5.63 -8.54
C LEU A 456 3.73 -4.73 -9.54
N LYS A 457 4.23 -3.56 -9.12
CA LYS A 457 5.04 -2.67 -9.98
C LYS A 457 6.31 -3.34 -10.51
N ALA A 458 6.86 -4.33 -9.78
CA ALA A 458 8.00 -5.12 -10.24
C ALA A 458 7.61 -6.24 -11.22
N PHE A 459 6.42 -6.84 -11.06
CA PHE A 459 5.96 -7.99 -11.87
C PHE A 459 5.10 -7.59 -13.08
N ASP A 460 4.11 -6.71 -12.86
CA ASP A 460 3.21 -6.15 -13.86
C ASP A 460 2.87 -4.67 -13.55
N PRO A 461 3.75 -3.73 -13.93
CA PRO A 461 3.50 -2.30 -13.74
C PRO A 461 2.33 -1.76 -14.57
N GLY A 462 1.93 -2.43 -15.65
CA GLY A 462 0.73 -2.06 -16.41
C GLY A 462 -0.53 -2.33 -15.59
N LEU A 463 -0.59 -3.52 -14.99
CA LEU A 463 -1.68 -3.89 -14.07
C LEU A 463 -1.71 -3.02 -12.82
N ALA A 464 -0.55 -2.61 -12.28
CA ALA A 464 -0.49 -1.65 -11.19
C ALA A 464 -1.11 -0.30 -11.58
N LEU A 465 -0.77 0.23 -12.76
CA LEU A 465 -1.34 1.47 -13.28
C LEU A 465 -2.84 1.34 -13.56
N ASP A 466 -3.31 0.18 -14.02
CA ASP A 466 -4.74 -0.06 -14.23
C ASP A 466 -5.51 -0.03 -12.89
N VAL A 467 -4.99 -0.69 -11.85
CA VAL A 467 -5.61 -0.68 -10.51
C VAL A 467 -5.59 0.73 -9.91
N GLU A 468 -4.45 1.42 -9.94
CA GLU A 468 -4.27 2.79 -9.47
C GLU A 468 -5.22 3.75 -10.21
N GLY A 469 -5.26 3.65 -11.54
CA GLY A 469 -6.14 4.42 -12.41
C GLY A 469 -7.61 4.21 -12.07
N LEU A 470 -8.08 2.96 -11.94
CA LEU A 470 -9.47 2.67 -11.57
C LEU A 470 -9.84 3.20 -10.17
N ILE A 471 -8.88 3.26 -9.24
CA ILE A 471 -9.09 3.84 -7.91
C ILE A 471 -9.16 5.37 -7.96
N TRP A 472 -8.34 6.02 -8.78
CA TRP A 472 -8.26 7.48 -8.84
C TRP A 472 -9.03 8.07 -10.02
N PHE A 473 -8.43 8.12 -11.21
CA PHE A 473 -8.86 9.01 -12.29
C PHE A 473 -9.52 8.28 -13.47
N GLY A 474 -9.22 7.01 -13.65
CA GLY A 474 -9.79 6.10 -14.65
C GLY A 474 -8.75 5.22 -15.33
N ALA A 475 -9.17 4.04 -15.77
CA ALA A 475 -8.41 3.15 -16.65
C ALA A 475 -9.38 2.26 -17.43
N LEU A 476 -8.93 1.66 -18.54
CA LEU A 476 -9.69 0.62 -19.26
C LEU A 476 -11.11 1.04 -19.68
N ASP A 477 -11.26 2.26 -20.21
CA ASP A 477 -12.55 2.87 -20.58
C ASP A 477 -13.54 3.06 -19.41
N HIS A 478 -13.08 2.91 -18.16
CA HIS A 478 -13.82 3.23 -16.96
C HIS A 478 -13.30 4.52 -16.32
N GLU A 479 -14.23 5.38 -15.90
CA GLU A 479 -13.91 6.53 -15.06
C GLU A 479 -13.53 6.07 -13.65
N GLY A 480 -12.52 6.71 -13.05
CA GLY A 480 -11.99 6.32 -11.75
C GLY A 480 -12.96 6.56 -10.59
N LEU A 481 -12.82 5.75 -9.54
CA LEU A 481 -13.70 5.80 -8.38
C LEU A 481 -13.68 7.16 -7.67
N ALA A 482 -12.54 7.86 -7.62
CA ALA A 482 -12.46 9.18 -6.99
C ALA A 482 -13.37 10.19 -7.72
N ASN A 483 -13.30 10.25 -9.05
CA ASN A 483 -14.15 11.12 -9.87
C ASN A 483 -15.64 10.78 -9.73
N LEU A 484 -15.98 9.49 -9.76
CA LEU A 484 -17.36 9.02 -9.61
C LEU A 484 -17.96 9.37 -8.24
N ILE A 485 -17.17 9.25 -7.18
CA ILE A 485 -17.60 9.60 -5.82
C ILE A 485 -17.73 11.12 -5.67
N ASP A 486 -16.79 11.90 -6.20
CA ASP A 486 -16.81 13.37 -6.12
C ASP A 486 -18.04 13.96 -6.82
N ARG A 487 -18.32 13.52 -8.06
CA ARG A 487 -19.51 13.94 -8.83
C ARG A 487 -20.82 13.29 -8.38
N ARG A 488 -20.78 12.44 -7.35
CA ARG A 488 -21.94 11.72 -6.78
C ARG A 488 -22.70 10.90 -7.82
N ALA A 489 -21.94 10.14 -8.61
CA ALA A 489 -22.48 9.33 -9.69
C ALA A 489 -23.52 8.31 -9.18
N PRO A 490 -24.48 7.90 -10.03
CA PRO A 490 -25.43 6.84 -9.69
C PRO A 490 -24.70 5.55 -9.27
N ARG A 491 -25.26 4.84 -8.29
CA ARG A 491 -24.68 3.58 -7.77
C ARG A 491 -24.29 2.59 -8.87
N ARG A 492 -25.05 2.53 -9.96
CA ARG A 492 -24.77 1.64 -11.10
C ARG A 492 -23.42 1.94 -11.77
N GLU A 493 -23.03 3.20 -11.90
CA GLU A 493 -21.75 3.61 -12.49
C GLU A 493 -20.59 3.27 -11.55
N ILE A 494 -20.73 3.56 -10.25
CA ILE A 494 -19.75 3.20 -9.22
C ILE A 494 -19.54 1.68 -9.19
N HIS A 495 -20.63 0.92 -9.23
CA HIS A 495 -20.56 -0.55 -9.26
C HIS A 495 -19.88 -1.08 -10.54
N ALA A 496 -20.03 -0.40 -11.68
CA ALA A 496 -19.38 -0.81 -12.92
C ALA A 496 -17.84 -0.66 -12.84
N THR A 497 -17.34 0.49 -12.37
CA THR A 497 -15.89 0.67 -12.13
C THR A 497 -15.40 -0.25 -11.01
N ARG A 498 -16.20 -0.50 -9.97
CA ARG A 498 -15.89 -1.44 -8.89
C ARG A 498 -15.66 -2.86 -9.40
N LEU A 499 -16.48 -3.33 -10.35
CA LEU A 499 -16.33 -4.64 -10.98
C LEU A 499 -15.05 -4.74 -11.81
N ALA A 500 -14.74 -3.71 -12.60
CA ALA A 500 -13.47 -3.66 -13.35
C ALA A 500 -12.26 -3.68 -12.41
N LEU A 501 -12.36 -2.96 -11.27
CA LEU A 501 -11.33 -2.97 -10.24
C LEU A 501 -11.19 -4.33 -9.56
N ASP A 502 -12.29 -5.02 -9.27
CA ASP A 502 -12.25 -6.40 -8.73
C ASP A 502 -11.54 -7.36 -9.65
N GLU A 503 -11.80 -7.27 -10.96
CA GLU A 503 -11.12 -8.10 -11.96
C GLU A 503 -9.61 -7.84 -11.97
N ARG A 504 -9.19 -6.58 -11.95
CA ARG A 504 -7.75 -6.22 -11.92
C ARG A 504 -7.08 -6.55 -10.60
N LEU A 505 -7.78 -6.43 -9.47
CA LEU A 505 -7.28 -6.89 -8.18
C LEU A 505 -7.17 -8.42 -8.11
N ALA A 506 -8.09 -9.15 -8.76
CA ALA A 506 -8.01 -10.60 -8.88
C ALA A 506 -6.85 -11.03 -9.81
N ASP A 507 -6.66 -10.35 -10.93
CA ASP A 507 -5.50 -10.53 -11.82
C ASP A 507 -4.20 -10.21 -11.08
N SER A 508 -4.19 -9.16 -10.26
CA SER A 508 -3.07 -8.78 -9.41
C SER A 508 -2.79 -9.86 -8.38
N ALA A 509 -3.82 -10.39 -7.70
CA ALA A 509 -3.69 -11.49 -6.75
C ALA A 509 -3.21 -12.78 -7.41
N ALA A 510 -3.65 -13.07 -8.64
CA ALA A 510 -3.19 -14.21 -9.43
C ALA A 510 -1.73 -14.04 -9.89
N THR A 511 -1.34 -12.81 -10.25
CA THR A 511 0.02 -12.44 -10.65
C THR A 511 0.98 -12.53 -9.46
N LEU A 512 0.55 -12.11 -8.27
CA LEU A 512 1.36 -12.09 -7.05
C LEU A 512 1.30 -13.39 -6.22
N GLY A 513 0.26 -14.22 -6.43
CA GLY A 513 0.14 -15.59 -5.93
C GLY A 513 0.37 -15.77 -4.42
N ASP A 514 -0.50 -15.23 -3.56
CA ASP A 514 -0.24 -15.05 -2.11
C ASP A 514 0.06 -16.34 -1.29
N SER A 515 -0.24 -17.54 -1.81
CA SER A 515 0.19 -18.82 -1.20
C SER A 515 1.16 -19.64 -2.06
N ALA A 516 1.26 -19.33 -3.34
CA ALA A 516 2.15 -20.01 -4.29
C ALA A 516 3.56 -19.38 -4.30
N ASN A 517 3.68 -18.12 -3.88
CA ASN A 517 4.90 -17.33 -4.01
C ASN A 517 5.97 -17.72 -2.97
N LYS A 518 5.60 -17.99 -1.70
CA LYS A 518 6.58 -18.50 -0.71
C LYS A 518 7.23 -19.81 -1.18
N ALA A 519 6.41 -20.74 -1.69
CA ALA A 519 6.90 -22.00 -2.23
C ALA A 519 7.75 -21.79 -3.51
N GLN A 520 7.34 -20.91 -4.43
CA GLN A 520 8.12 -20.60 -5.63
C GLN A 520 9.45 -19.91 -5.32
N VAL A 521 9.50 -18.98 -4.37
CA VAL A 521 10.75 -18.32 -3.95
C VAL A 521 11.66 -19.29 -3.22
N VAL A 522 11.12 -20.17 -2.36
CA VAL A 522 11.88 -21.26 -1.74
C VAL A 522 12.49 -22.17 -2.81
N VAL A 523 11.71 -22.55 -3.81
CA VAL A 523 12.17 -23.39 -4.93
C VAL A 523 13.21 -22.67 -5.80
N ASN A 524 12.99 -21.40 -6.14
CA ASN A 524 13.91 -20.61 -6.96
C ASN A 524 15.24 -20.37 -6.23
N SER A 525 15.19 -20.01 -4.95
CA SER A 525 16.38 -19.87 -4.09
C SER A 525 17.12 -21.21 -3.98
N ALA A 526 16.38 -22.32 -3.81
CA ALA A 526 16.97 -23.65 -3.74
C ALA A 526 17.65 -24.07 -5.05
N ILE A 527 17.01 -23.86 -6.21
CA ILE A 527 17.58 -24.16 -7.53
C ILE A 527 18.84 -23.33 -7.79
N LEU A 528 18.82 -22.05 -7.40
CA LEU A 528 19.95 -21.14 -7.59
C LEU A 528 21.15 -21.58 -6.75
N VAL A 529 20.98 -21.74 -5.44
CA VAL A 529 22.05 -22.22 -4.54
C VAL A 529 22.54 -23.61 -4.98
N PHE A 530 21.63 -24.46 -5.45
CA PHE A 530 21.97 -25.77 -5.95
C PHE A 530 22.86 -25.72 -7.19
N ARG A 531 22.52 -24.86 -8.16
CA ARG A 531 23.29 -24.67 -9.39
C ARG A 531 24.71 -24.19 -9.09
N GLU A 532 24.85 -23.08 -8.37
CA GLU A 532 26.16 -22.48 -8.10
C GLU A 532 27.01 -23.36 -7.17
N GLY A 533 26.37 -24.01 -6.19
CA GLY A 533 27.04 -24.97 -5.33
C GLY A 533 27.52 -26.22 -6.08
N LEU A 534 26.79 -26.68 -7.11
CA LEU A 534 27.23 -27.78 -7.97
C LEU A 534 28.51 -27.39 -8.73
N GLU A 535 28.59 -26.17 -9.26
CA GLU A 535 29.78 -25.67 -9.96
C GLU A 535 31.01 -25.67 -9.03
N ALA A 536 30.85 -25.21 -7.78
CA ALA A 536 31.90 -25.26 -6.77
C ALA A 536 32.36 -26.71 -6.48
N VAL A 537 31.41 -27.65 -6.32
CA VAL A 537 31.69 -29.07 -6.11
C VAL A 537 32.44 -29.67 -7.29
N LEU A 538 32.08 -29.30 -8.51
CA LEU A 538 32.69 -29.79 -9.74
C LEU A 538 34.11 -29.26 -9.94
N ILE A 539 34.37 -27.98 -9.61
CA ILE A 539 35.71 -27.39 -9.60
C ILE A 539 36.59 -28.13 -8.58
N LEU A 540 36.09 -28.31 -7.35
CA LEU A 540 36.80 -29.05 -6.31
C LEU A 540 37.05 -30.51 -6.71
N ALA A 541 36.08 -31.17 -7.35
CA ALA A 541 36.22 -32.51 -7.88
C ALA A 541 37.31 -32.58 -8.96
N ALA A 542 37.36 -31.63 -9.89
CA ALA A 542 38.38 -31.56 -10.92
C ALA A 542 39.80 -31.36 -10.34
N ILE A 543 39.93 -30.46 -9.36
CA ILE A 543 41.20 -30.21 -8.66
C ILE A 543 41.65 -31.46 -7.90
N THR A 544 40.75 -32.06 -7.13
CA THR A 544 41.08 -33.21 -6.27
C THR A 544 41.22 -34.53 -7.02
N ALA A 545 40.59 -34.68 -8.19
CA ALA A 545 40.77 -35.82 -9.09
C ALA A 545 42.21 -35.95 -9.60
N SER A 546 42.95 -34.84 -9.68
CA SER A 546 44.38 -34.84 -10.05
C SER A 546 45.30 -35.42 -8.96
N PHE A 547 44.80 -35.58 -7.73
CA PHE A 547 45.55 -36.11 -6.58
C PHE A 547 45.23 -37.60 -6.35
N ILE A 548 45.96 -38.47 -7.03
CA ILE A 548 45.88 -39.95 -6.94
C ILE A 548 47.13 -40.49 -6.21
N GLY A 549 47.02 -41.62 -5.50
CA GLY A 549 48.15 -42.29 -4.83
C GLY A 549 48.72 -41.51 -3.65
N ALA A 550 50.06 -41.43 -3.53
CA ALA A 550 50.79 -40.74 -2.45
C ALA A 550 50.43 -39.24 -2.28
N LYS A 551 49.83 -38.62 -3.31
CA LYS A 551 49.35 -37.23 -3.26
C LYS A 551 47.95 -37.07 -2.64
N ARG A 552 47.28 -38.14 -2.19
CA ARG A 552 45.95 -38.05 -1.52
C ARG A 552 45.93 -37.11 -0.31
N ARG A 553 47.04 -37.00 0.43
CA ARG A 553 47.17 -36.07 1.58
C ARG A 553 46.98 -34.60 1.18
N MET A 554 47.19 -34.27 -0.10
CA MET A 554 47.02 -32.93 -0.66
C MET A 554 45.56 -32.51 -0.90
N ARG A 555 44.59 -33.43 -0.73
CA ARG A 555 43.15 -33.10 -0.80
C ARG A 555 42.66 -32.33 0.43
N ARG A 556 43.24 -32.60 1.62
CA ARG A 556 42.83 -31.94 2.87
C ARG A 556 43.01 -30.42 2.84
N PRO A 557 44.17 -29.87 2.40
CA PRO A 557 44.33 -28.42 2.23
C PRO A 557 43.28 -27.78 1.32
N VAL A 558 42.94 -28.41 0.20
CA VAL A 558 41.92 -27.89 -0.74
C VAL A 558 40.54 -27.87 -0.10
N LEU A 559 40.16 -28.92 0.65
CA LEU A 559 38.89 -28.98 1.37
C LEU A 559 38.83 -28.00 2.54
N ILE A 560 39.94 -27.76 3.25
CA ILE A 560 40.04 -26.73 4.28
C ILE A 560 39.83 -25.35 3.65
N GLY A 561 40.47 -25.09 2.50
CA GLY A 561 40.23 -23.89 1.71
C GLY A 561 38.76 -23.73 1.32
N ALA A 562 38.15 -24.79 0.80
CA ALA A 562 36.73 -24.80 0.44
C ALA A 562 35.82 -24.44 1.63
N GLY A 563 36.06 -25.03 2.80
CA GLY A 563 35.32 -24.70 4.02
C GLY A 563 35.47 -23.24 4.44
N LEU A 564 36.69 -22.68 4.36
CA LEU A 564 36.93 -21.26 4.62
C LEU A 564 36.22 -20.35 3.61
N GLY A 565 36.16 -20.75 2.33
CA GLY A 565 35.43 -20.02 1.30
C GLY A 565 33.92 -19.98 1.56
N LEU A 566 33.34 -21.07 2.06
CA LEU A 566 31.93 -21.11 2.46
C LEU A 566 31.64 -20.17 3.64
N VAL A 567 32.49 -20.18 4.68
CA VAL A 567 32.37 -19.25 5.81
C VAL A 567 32.48 -17.79 5.35
N ALA A 568 33.44 -17.48 4.47
CA ALA A 568 33.58 -16.14 3.91
C ALA A 568 32.34 -15.68 3.12
N SER A 569 31.66 -16.61 2.44
CA SER A 569 30.43 -16.33 1.70
C SER A 569 29.26 -16.01 2.66
N LEU A 570 29.13 -16.75 3.76
CA LEU A 570 28.14 -16.48 4.81
C LEU A 570 28.36 -15.10 5.48
N ILE A 571 29.62 -14.75 5.75
CA ILE A 571 29.96 -13.41 6.27
C ILE A 571 29.59 -12.33 5.26
N THR A 572 29.85 -12.57 3.96
CA THR A 572 29.52 -11.61 2.90
C THR A 572 28.00 -11.40 2.80
N TRP A 573 27.20 -12.46 2.93
CA TRP A 573 25.75 -12.37 2.99
C TRP A 573 25.27 -11.54 4.20
N ALA A 574 25.76 -11.84 5.40
CA ALA A 574 25.38 -11.08 6.60
C ALA A 574 25.74 -9.59 6.49
N LEU A 575 26.90 -9.28 5.89
CA LEU A 575 27.32 -7.90 5.64
C LEU A 575 26.44 -7.22 4.59
N ALA A 576 26.13 -7.90 3.48
CA ALA A 576 25.22 -7.40 2.46
C ALA A 576 23.83 -7.09 3.05
N GLN A 577 23.30 -8.00 3.87
CA GLN A 577 22.02 -7.82 4.54
C GLN A 577 22.01 -6.62 5.48
N THR A 578 23.07 -6.45 6.27
CA THR A 578 23.20 -5.30 7.19
C THR A 578 23.21 -3.97 6.42
N ILE A 579 23.92 -3.94 5.29
CA ILE A 579 24.02 -2.75 4.44
C ILE A 579 22.67 -2.45 3.77
N LEU A 580 21.98 -3.44 3.20
CA LEU A 580 20.68 -3.24 2.54
C LEU A 580 19.60 -2.79 3.52
N THR A 581 19.51 -3.43 4.69
CA THR A 581 18.55 -3.03 5.73
C THR A 581 18.78 -1.58 6.18
N SER A 582 20.03 -1.12 6.21
CA SER A 582 20.35 0.27 6.56
C SER A 582 20.02 1.31 5.46
N LEU A 583 19.78 0.84 4.23
CA LEU A 583 19.55 1.67 3.04
C LEU A 583 18.13 1.54 2.47
N ASP A 584 17.26 0.76 3.10
CA ASP A 584 15.87 0.49 2.66
C ASP A 584 15.06 1.78 2.43
N ARG A 585 15.39 2.85 3.17
CA ARG A 585 14.83 4.22 3.00
C ARG A 585 15.03 4.83 1.60
N TYR A 586 15.89 4.27 0.74
CA TYR A 586 16.18 4.78 -0.61
C TYR A 586 15.52 3.96 -1.73
N GLY A 587 14.79 2.88 -1.37
CA GLY A 587 13.88 2.12 -2.24
C GLY A 587 14.41 1.81 -3.63
N GLU A 588 13.72 2.29 -4.65
CA GLU A 588 13.92 1.95 -6.07
C GLU A 588 15.28 2.39 -6.62
N LYS A 589 15.83 3.52 -6.14
CA LYS A 589 17.13 4.03 -6.60
C LYS A 589 18.28 3.14 -6.15
N LEU A 590 18.16 2.54 -4.97
CA LEU A 590 19.15 1.60 -4.45
C LEU A 590 19.15 0.31 -5.29
N GLU A 591 17.96 -0.19 -5.63
CA GLU A 591 17.79 -1.39 -6.45
C GLU A 591 18.47 -1.25 -7.82
N ALA A 592 18.26 -0.11 -8.51
CA ALA A 592 18.90 0.17 -9.79
C ALA A 592 20.44 0.22 -9.68
N ILE A 593 20.98 0.82 -8.61
CA ILE A 593 22.43 0.90 -8.36
C ILE A 593 22.99 -0.50 -8.09
N VAL A 594 22.33 -1.29 -7.25
CA VAL A 594 22.75 -2.66 -6.91
C VAL A 594 22.73 -3.56 -8.15
N GLY A 595 21.69 -3.47 -8.98
CA GLY A 595 21.59 -4.19 -10.25
C GLY A 595 22.72 -3.82 -11.21
N LEU A 596 23.05 -2.53 -11.34
CA LEU A 596 24.15 -2.06 -12.20
C LEU A 596 25.51 -2.57 -11.70
N VAL A 597 25.75 -2.55 -10.39
CA VAL A 597 26.96 -3.11 -9.77
C VAL A 597 27.04 -4.61 -10.01
N ALA A 598 25.93 -5.33 -9.84
CA ALA A 598 25.87 -6.78 -10.09
C ALA A 598 26.20 -7.10 -11.56
N ILE A 599 25.65 -6.36 -12.53
CA ILE A 599 26.00 -6.50 -13.95
C ILE A 599 27.48 -6.21 -14.20
N ALA A 600 28.02 -5.12 -13.64
CA ALA A 600 29.42 -4.75 -13.82
C ALA A 600 30.38 -5.81 -13.27
N VAL A 601 30.06 -6.37 -12.10
CA VAL A 601 30.82 -7.45 -11.47
C VAL A 601 30.69 -8.75 -12.25
N LEU A 602 29.47 -9.11 -12.69
CA LEU A 602 29.23 -10.30 -13.51
C LEU A 602 29.96 -10.21 -14.86
N LEU A 603 29.96 -9.04 -15.50
CA LEU A 603 30.76 -8.77 -16.71
C LEU A 603 32.26 -8.90 -16.44
N LEU A 604 32.76 -8.33 -15.33
CA LEU A 604 34.17 -8.43 -14.95
C LEU A 604 34.58 -9.89 -14.75
N ILE A 605 33.79 -10.68 -14.02
CA ILE A 605 34.05 -12.08 -13.71
C ILE A 605 33.93 -12.95 -14.98
N THR A 606 32.90 -12.74 -15.79
CA THR A 606 32.67 -13.46 -17.04
C THR A 606 33.78 -13.17 -18.06
N ASN A 607 34.15 -11.90 -18.23
CA ASN A 607 35.26 -11.49 -19.08
C ASN A 607 36.59 -12.05 -18.56
N TRP A 608 36.82 -12.03 -17.24
CA TRP A 608 38.01 -12.64 -16.63
C TRP A 608 38.05 -14.16 -16.86
N PHE A 609 36.91 -14.85 -16.75
CA PHE A 609 36.77 -16.28 -16.98
C PHE A 609 37.09 -16.64 -18.42
N PHE A 610 36.48 -15.97 -19.41
CA PHE A 610 36.76 -16.23 -20.83
C PHE A 610 38.20 -15.89 -21.22
N HIS A 611 38.79 -14.83 -20.64
CA HIS A 611 40.15 -14.42 -20.98
C HIS A 611 41.23 -15.28 -20.28
N LYS A 612 40.96 -15.80 -19.07
CA LYS A 612 41.93 -16.55 -18.26
C LYS A 612 41.80 -18.08 -18.37
N VAL A 613 40.66 -18.62 -18.82
CA VAL A 613 40.51 -20.05 -19.17
C VAL A 613 41.39 -20.46 -20.36
N TYR A 614 42.02 -19.50 -21.06
CA TYR A 614 43.09 -19.76 -22.05
C TYR A 614 44.44 -19.12 -21.68
N TRP A 615 44.81 -19.12 -20.40
CA TRP A 615 46.19 -18.82 -19.98
C TRP A 615 47.02 -20.12 -19.84
N SER A 616 47.58 -20.58 -20.95
CA SER A 616 48.67 -21.57 -20.98
C SER A 616 50.05 -20.99 -20.63
N GLU A 617 50.15 -19.70 -20.27
CA GLU A 617 51.45 -19.02 -20.13
C GLU A 617 51.84 -18.59 -18.70
N TRP A 618 50.95 -18.66 -17.70
CA TRP A 618 51.31 -18.25 -16.32
C TRP A 618 52.21 -19.28 -15.65
N ILE A 619 52.02 -20.55 -15.98
CA ILE A 619 52.84 -21.68 -15.50
C ILE A 619 54.29 -21.53 -16.00
N GLY A 620 54.52 -20.93 -17.18
CA GLY A 620 55.86 -20.60 -17.67
C GLY A 620 56.56 -19.46 -16.92
N LYS A 621 55.82 -18.55 -16.28
CA LYS A 621 56.41 -17.46 -15.47
C LYS A 621 56.55 -17.86 -13.99
N PHE A 622 55.66 -18.72 -13.46
CA PHE A 622 55.77 -19.24 -12.10
C PHE A 622 56.95 -20.23 -11.94
N HIS A 623 57.23 -21.05 -12.97
CA HIS A 623 58.40 -21.94 -12.95
C HIS A 623 59.76 -21.22 -13.01
N ARG A 624 59.80 -19.98 -13.52
CA ARG A 624 61.04 -19.16 -13.51
C ARG A 624 61.29 -18.47 -12.16
N ARG A 625 60.25 -18.19 -11.37
CA ARG A 625 60.39 -17.62 -10.02
C ARG A 625 60.64 -18.69 -8.95
N ARG A 626 60.19 -19.93 -9.17
CA ARG A 626 60.37 -21.08 -8.26
C ARG A 626 61.83 -21.48 -8.05
N ARG A 627 62.69 -21.38 -9.09
CA ARG A 627 64.15 -21.64 -8.94
C ARG A 627 64.88 -20.59 -8.09
N ARG A 628 64.24 -19.48 -7.75
CA ARG A 628 64.80 -18.44 -6.85
C ARG A 628 64.37 -18.60 -5.40
N LEU A 629 63.38 -19.45 -5.12
CA LEU A 629 62.81 -19.65 -3.78
C LEU A 629 63.20 -20.98 -3.13
N GLU A 630 63.93 -21.85 -3.84
CA GLU A 630 64.59 -23.04 -3.26
C GLU A 630 65.82 -22.70 -2.38
N ARG A 631 65.97 -21.44 -1.97
CA ARG A 631 67.07 -20.98 -1.09
C ARG A 631 66.61 -20.46 0.27
N PHE A 632 65.32 -20.49 0.55
CA PHE A 632 64.77 -20.24 1.89
C PHE A 632 63.92 -21.43 2.30
N ASP A 633 64.60 -22.57 2.40
CA ASP A 633 64.23 -23.56 3.41
C ASP A 633 64.56 -22.92 4.77
N THR A 634 63.77 -23.23 5.79
CA THR A 634 63.86 -22.75 7.19
C THR A 634 62.92 -21.59 7.56
N ILE A 635 61.81 -21.98 8.19
CA ILE A 635 60.93 -21.31 9.18
C ILE A 635 59.44 -21.51 8.82
N GLY A 636 58.75 -22.38 9.57
CA GLY A 636 57.34 -22.19 9.93
C GLY A 636 56.25 -22.97 9.17
N PHE A 637 56.10 -24.25 9.51
CA PHE A 637 54.85 -25.05 9.58
C PHE A 637 53.93 -25.30 8.35
N LEU A 638 53.98 -24.54 7.25
CA LEU A 638 53.16 -24.83 6.06
C LEU A 638 53.98 -24.64 4.78
N SER A 639 54.21 -25.71 4.02
CA SER A 639 54.87 -25.59 2.72
C SER A 639 54.07 -24.62 1.83
N ALA A 640 54.76 -23.77 1.06
CA ALA A 640 54.11 -22.83 0.12
C ALA A 640 53.10 -23.51 -0.82
N GLN A 641 53.28 -24.81 -1.05
CA GLN A 641 52.36 -25.68 -1.77
C GLN A 641 51.04 -25.94 -1.03
N VAL A 642 51.06 -26.15 0.29
CA VAL A 642 49.85 -26.33 1.12
C VAL A 642 49.06 -25.02 1.18
N ILE A 643 49.72 -23.89 1.39
CA ILE A 643 49.09 -22.56 1.38
C ILE A 643 48.45 -22.29 0.01
N GLY A 644 49.17 -22.57 -1.08
CA GLY A 644 48.62 -22.44 -2.43
C GLY A 644 47.38 -23.29 -2.68
N LEU A 645 47.30 -24.50 -2.10
CA LEU A 645 46.14 -25.37 -2.21
C LEU A 645 44.95 -24.93 -1.35
N VAL A 646 45.20 -24.39 -0.15
CA VAL A 646 44.16 -23.77 0.70
C VAL A 646 43.58 -22.55 -0.02
N LEU A 647 44.42 -21.65 -0.51
CA LEU A 647 44.00 -20.48 -1.29
C LEU A 647 43.20 -20.87 -2.53
N LEU A 648 43.60 -21.94 -3.20
CA LEU A 648 42.91 -22.41 -4.40
C LEU A 648 41.53 -22.99 -4.08
N GLY A 649 41.38 -23.75 -2.99
CA GLY A 649 40.08 -24.21 -2.50
C GLY A 649 39.18 -23.05 -2.04
N LEU A 650 39.77 -22.09 -1.31
CA LEU A 650 39.08 -20.90 -0.80
C LEU A 650 38.55 -20.03 -1.94
N THR A 651 39.41 -19.66 -2.88
CA THR A 651 39.03 -18.79 -4.01
C THR A 651 38.02 -19.45 -4.94
N SER A 652 38.06 -20.79 -5.06
CA SER A 652 37.08 -21.51 -5.88
C SER A 652 35.68 -21.47 -5.26
N VAL A 653 35.53 -21.81 -3.97
CA VAL A 653 34.20 -21.80 -3.31
C VAL A 653 33.71 -20.40 -3.02
N TYR A 654 34.59 -19.49 -2.59
CA TYR A 654 34.20 -18.11 -2.30
C TYR A 654 33.67 -17.38 -3.53
N ARG A 655 34.21 -17.67 -4.72
CA ARG A 655 33.70 -17.06 -5.96
C ARG A 655 32.25 -17.45 -6.22
N GLU A 656 31.95 -18.75 -6.25
CA GLU A 656 30.58 -19.22 -6.51
C GLU A 656 29.63 -18.80 -5.36
N GLY A 657 30.12 -18.80 -4.12
CA GLY A 657 29.38 -18.31 -2.97
C GLY A 657 29.09 -16.81 -3.03
N PHE A 658 30.04 -16.00 -3.52
CA PHE A 658 29.84 -14.57 -3.73
C PHE A 658 28.80 -14.29 -4.82
N GLU A 659 28.87 -15.01 -5.94
CA GLU A 659 27.86 -14.93 -7.01
C GLU A 659 26.47 -15.32 -6.48
N THR A 660 26.37 -16.42 -5.72
CA THR A 660 25.13 -16.85 -5.06
C THR A 660 24.56 -15.77 -4.15
N VAL A 661 25.40 -15.13 -3.32
CA VAL A 661 24.97 -14.06 -2.41
C VAL A 661 24.37 -12.88 -3.19
N LEU A 662 25.01 -12.47 -4.30
CA LEU A 662 24.51 -11.39 -5.15
C LEU A 662 23.14 -11.72 -5.77
N PHE A 663 22.96 -12.94 -6.27
CA PHE A 663 21.67 -13.34 -6.85
C PHE A 663 20.56 -13.46 -5.80
N LEU A 664 20.89 -13.94 -4.61
CA LEU A 664 19.92 -14.05 -3.52
C LEU A 664 19.41 -12.67 -3.04
N GLN A 665 20.20 -11.59 -3.20
CA GLN A 665 19.76 -10.24 -2.78
C GLN A 665 18.47 -9.80 -3.48
N SER A 666 18.31 -10.10 -4.77
CA SER A 666 17.11 -9.74 -5.53
C SER A 666 15.87 -10.49 -5.02
N LEU A 667 16.03 -11.77 -4.66
CA LEU A 667 14.96 -12.58 -4.09
C LEU A 667 14.63 -12.17 -2.65
N GLU A 668 15.64 -11.72 -1.90
CA GLU A 668 15.51 -11.27 -0.50
C GLU A 668 14.70 -9.98 -0.39
N LEU A 669 14.91 -9.03 -1.30
CA LEU A 669 14.09 -7.81 -1.42
C LEU A 669 12.62 -8.10 -1.77
N SER A 670 12.34 -9.21 -2.45
CA SER A 670 11.00 -9.53 -2.96
C SER A 670 10.14 -10.35 -1.99
N ALA A 671 10.75 -11.16 -1.12
CA ALA A 671 10.03 -12.20 -0.37
C ALA A 671 10.48 -12.39 1.09
N GLY A 672 11.42 -11.54 1.54
CA GLY A 672 11.91 -11.50 2.91
C GLY A 672 12.97 -12.57 3.23
N THR A 673 13.84 -12.22 4.19
CA THR A 673 15.00 -13.02 4.61
C THR A 673 14.63 -14.45 5.03
N ALA A 674 13.54 -14.62 5.78
CA ALA A 674 13.16 -15.94 6.30
C ALA A 674 12.88 -16.97 5.18
N THR A 675 12.16 -16.54 4.13
CA THR A 675 11.80 -17.37 2.98
C THR A 675 13.03 -17.74 2.13
N VAL A 676 13.94 -16.78 1.93
CA VAL A 676 15.16 -17.00 1.14
C VAL A 676 16.12 -17.94 1.87
N VAL A 677 16.28 -17.79 3.19
CA VAL A 677 17.12 -18.68 4.00
C VAL A 677 16.59 -20.12 3.97
N GLU A 678 15.27 -20.31 4.00
CA GLU A 678 14.63 -21.63 3.90
C GLU A 678 14.99 -22.31 2.55
N GLY A 679 14.82 -21.59 1.43
CA GLY A 679 15.19 -22.09 0.11
C GLY A 679 16.70 -22.31 -0.06
N ALA A 680 17.53 -21.38 0.42
CA ALA A 680 18.98 -21.50 0.38
C ALA A 680 19.50 -22.70 1.18
N GLY A 681 18.91 -22.96 2.36
CA GLY A 681 19.20 -24.12 3.18
C GLY A 681 18.89 -25.44 2.46
N LEU A 682 17.74 -25.51 1.77
CA LEU A 682 17.35 -26.67 0.98
C LEU A 682 18.29 -26.88 -0.22
N GLY A 683 18.65 -25.82 -0.94
CA GLY A 683 19.64 -25.86 -2.02
C GLY A 683 21.00 -26.37 -1.55
N LEU A 684 21.52 -25.82 -0.44
CA LEU A 684 22.80 -26.22 0.14
C LEU A 684 22.79 -27.70 0.57
N ALA A 685 21.69 -28.18 1.17
CA ALA A 685 21.55 -29.60 1.53
C ALA A 685 21.66 -30.52 0.31
N MET A 686 21.02 -30.15 -0.81
CA MET A 686 21.14 -30.89 -2.07
C MET A 686 22.56 -30.88 -2.64
N VAL A 687 23.26 -29.74 -2.59
CA VAL A 687 24.67 -29.62 -3.04
C VAL A 687 25.56 -30.55 -2.21
N LEU A 688 25.40 -30.55 -0.89
CA LEU A 688 26.17 -31.41 0.01
C LEU A 688 25.92 -32.89 -0.29
N ALA A 689 24.66 -33.28 -0.54
CA ALA A 689 24.32 -34.64 -0.95
C ALA A 689 25.04 -35.05 -2.26
N VAL A 690 25.02 -34.18 -3.29
CA VAL A 690 25.71 -34.45 -4.55
C VAL A 690 27.23 -34.46 -4.39
N ALA A 691 27.79 -33.59 -3.55
CA ALA A 691 29.21 -33.58 -3.22
C ALA A 691 29.63 -34.93 -2.63
N VAL A 692 28.91 -35.41 -1.61
CA VAL A 692 29.17 -36.71 -0.98
C VAL A 692 29.10 -37.83 -2.01
N LEU A 693 28.05 -37.86 -2.84
CA LEU A 693 27.89 -38.87 -3.90
C LEU A 693 29.05 -38.82 -4.92
N THR A 694 29.45 -37.63 -5.36
CA THR A 694 30.51 -37.44 -6.35
C THR A 694 31.88 -37.89 -5.84
N PHE A 695 32.22 -37.52 -4.59
CA PHE A 695 33.49 -37.91 -3.97
C PHE A 695 33.52 -39.38 -3.55
N ALA A 696 32.36 -39.97 -3.22
CA ALA A 696 32.24 -41.40 -2.94
C ALA A 696 32.29 -42.27 -4.22
N LEU A 697 31.67 -41.82 -5.32
CA LEU A 697 31.46 -42.64 -6.52
C LEU A 697 32.57 -42.54 -7.58
N GLN A 698 33.56 -41.65 -7.43
CA GLN A 698 34.75 -41.49 -8.30
C GLN A 698 34.48 -41.51 -9.83
N ARG A 699 33.30 -41.08 -10.29
CA ARG A 699 32.97 -41.08 -11.73
C ARG A 699 33.63 -39.91 -12.46
N LYS A 700 34.21 -40.19 -13.64
CA LYS A 700 34.79 -39.19 -14.55
C LYS A 700 33.67 -38.51 -15.34
N LEU A 701 33.39 -37.24 -15.03
CA LEU A 701 32.46 -36.41 -15.80
C LEU A 701 33.19 -35.74 -17.00
N PRO A 702 32.54 -35.51 -18.15
CA PRO A 702 33.13 -34.83 -19.29
C PRO A 702 33.25 -33.30 -19.06
N TYR A 703 34.21 -32.89 -18.23
CA TYR A 703 34.37 -31.53 -17.68
C TYR A 703 34.44 -30.39 -18.72
N LYS A 704 34.99 -30.63 -19.92
CA LYS A 704 35.12 -29.60 -20.97
C LYS A 704 33.78 -29.18 -21.58
N LYS A 705 32.84 -30.12 -21.73
CA LYS A 705 31.52 -29.82 -22.33
C LYS A 705 30.65 -29.07 -21.33
N MET A 706 30.73 -29.46 -20.07
CA MET A 706 30.02 -28.82 -18.97
C MET A 706 30.46 -27.36 -18.76
N LEU A 707 31.77 -27.06 -18.84
CA LEU A 707 32.28 -25.68 -18.73
C LEU A 707 31.78 -24.74 -19.85
N VAL A 708 31.60 -25.28 -21.07
CA VAL A 708 31.05 -24.51 -22.19
C VAL A 708 29.56 -24.27 -21.99
N VAL A 709 28.83 -25.29 -21.53
CA VAL A 709 27.40 -25.18 -21.22
C VAL A 709 27.17 -24.17 -20.09
N THR A 710 27.96 -24.21 -19.01
CA THR A 710 27.85 -23.23 -17.92
C THR A 710 28.25 -21.83 -18.36
N GLY A 711 29.29 -21.68 -19.19
CA GLY A 711 29.65 -20.37 -19.77
C GLY A 711 28.56 -19.75 -20.66
N VAL A 712 27.86 -20.57 -21.46
CA VAL A 712 26.70 -20.11 -22.26
C VAL A 712 25.53 -19.73 -21.36
N MET A 713 25.29 -20.52 -20.30
CA MET A 713 24.23 -20.27 -19.33
C MET A 713 24.47 -18.97 -18.53
N ILE A 714 25.71 -18.67 -18.14
CA ILE A 714 26.10 -17.40 -17.50
C ILE A 714 25.90 -16.23 -18.46
N GLY A 715 26.30 -16.38 -19.73
CA GLY A 715 26.04 -15.37 -20.76
C GLY A 715 24.55 -15.10 -20.95
N PHE A 716 23.71 -16.13 -20.88
CA PHE A 716 22.25 -16.00 -20.92
C PHE A 716 21.71 -15.25 -19.69
N VAL A 717 22.12 -15.62 -18.47
CA VAL A 717 21.70 -14.94 -17.23
C VAL A 717 22.07 -13.46 -17.24
N LEU A 718 23.26 -13.12 -17.72
CA LEU A 718 23.68 -11.72 -17.87
C LEU A 718 22.71 -10.93 -18.75
N VAL A 719 22.27 -11.50 -19.88
CA VAL A 719 21.32 -10.82 -20.79
C VAL A 719 19.96 -10.62 -20.10
N VAL A 720 19.48 -11.60 -19.33
CA VAL A 720 18.24 -11.47 -18.56
C VAL A 720 18.37 -10.37 -17.51
N MET A 721 19.45 -10.37 -16.72
CA MET A 721 19.70 -9.35 -15.69
C MET A 721 19.83 -7.93 -16.25
N VAL A 722 20.45 -7.78 -17.42
CA VAL A 722 20.53 -6.49 -18.12
C VAL A 722 19.14 -5.97 -18.48
N GLY A 723 18.24 -6.84 -18.95
CA GLY A 723 16.85 -6.47 -19.24
C GLY A 723 16.09 -6.03 -17.99
N GLN A 724 16.18 -6.81 -16.91
CA GLN A 724 15.56 -6.48 -15.62
C GLN A 724 16.11 -5.17 -15.03
N THR A 725 17.43 -4.98 -15.04
CA THR A 725 18.05 -3.76 -14.49
C THR A 725 17.72 -2.53 -15.34
N ALA A 726 17.70 -2.65 -16.67
CA ALA A 726 17.26 -1.57 -17.54
C ALA A 726 15.79 -1.19 -17.27
N ARG A 727 14.93 -2.15 -16.93
CA ARG A 727 13.56 -1.90 -16.50
C ARG A 727 13.48 -1.20 -15.14
N THR A 728 14.28 -1.60 -14.15
CA THR A 728 14.38 -0.90 -12.86
C THR A 728 14.89 0.54 -13.03
N MET A 729 15.81 0.78 -13.98
CA MET A 729 16.26 2.13 -14.34
C MET A 729 15.17 2.99 -15.01
N GLN A 730 14.21 2.38 -15.71
CA GLN A 730 13.03 3.08 -16.20
C GLN A 730 12.09 3.48 -15.05
N GLY A 731 11.86 2.60 -14.07
CA GLY A 731 11.04 2.88 -12.89
C GLY A 731 11.57 4.06 -12.07
N THR A 732 12.89 4.21 -11.96
CA THR A 732 13.56 5.31 -11.25
C THR A 732 13.68 6.62 -12.06
N GLY A 733 13.22 6.63 -13.31
CA GLY A 733 13.31 7.77 -14.24
C GLY A 733 14.72 8.03 -14.79
N TRP A 734 15.67 7.10 -14.62
CA TRP A 734 17.04 7.23 -15.14
C TRP A 734 17.16 6.86 -16.62
N LEU A 735 16.24 6.04 -17.12
CA LEU A 735 16.16 5.63 -18.52
C LEU A 735 14.80 6.05 -19.09
N PRO A 736 14.74 6.68 -20.28
CA PRO A 736 13.48 6.99 -20.92
C PRO A 736 12.72 5.71 -21.28
N ILE A 737 11.41 5.83 -21.39
CA ILE A 737 10.50 4.74 -21.78
C ILE A 737 9.99 5.06 -23.17
N THR A 738 10.51 4.37 -24.19
CA THR A 738 9.97 4.43 -25.55
C THR A 738 9.30 3.09 -25.89
N PRO A 739 7.96 3.00 -25.83
CA PRO A 739 7.24 1.74 -26.07
C PRO A 739 7.46 1.22 -27.49
N ILE A 740 7.48 -0.10 -27.62
CA ILE A 740 7.39 -0.78 -28.91
C ILE A 740 5.91 -1.10 -29.16
N ASP A 741 5.42 -0.82 -30.37
CA ASP A 741 4.03 -1.06 -30.79
C ASP A 741 3.80 -2.56 -31.09
N ALA A 742 4.07 -3.39 -30.08
CA ALA A 742 3.94 -4.84 -30.10
C ALA A 742 3.73 -5.34 -28.67
N ASP A 743 2.75 -6.24 -28.47
CA ASP A 743 2.51 -6.93 -27.20
C ASP A 743 3.21 -8.30 -27.21
N PRO A 744 4.46 -8.41 -26.72
CA PRO A 744 5.09 -9.70 -26.56
C PRO A 744 4.37 -10.53 -25.49
N PRO A 745 4.32 -11.87 -25.63
CA PRO A 745 3.75 -12.73 -24.61
C PRO A 745 4.44 -12.59 -23.25
N TYR A 746 3.67 -12.64 -22.15
CA TYR A 746 4.15 -12.50 -20.77
C TYR A 746 5.34 -13.42 -20.39
N TRP A 747 5.42 -14.62 -20.97
CA TRP A 747 6.57 -15.51 -20.70
C TRP A 747 7.91 -14.92 -21.19
N LEU A 748 7.90 -13.99 -22.14
CA LEU A 748 9.11 -13.36 -22.67
C LEU A 748 9.75 -12.41 -21.63
N SER A 749 8.93 -11.65 -20.90
CA SER A 749 9.41 -10.78 -19.82
C SER A 749 9.85 -11.60 -18.60
N LEU A 750 9.05 -12.60 -18.21
CA LEU A 750 9.30 -13.42 -17.04
C LEU A 750 10.58 -14.27 -17.16
N TRP A 751 10.80 -14.95 -18.29
CA TRP A 751 11.91 -15.89 -18.45
C TRP A 751 13.16 -15.26 -19.07
N PHE A 752 13.00 -14.22 -19.90
CA PHE A 752 14.09 -13.64 -20.68
C PHE A 752 14.40 -12.18 -20.32
N GLY A 753 13.65 -11.57 -19.39
CA GLY A 753 13.83 -10.17 -19.01
C GLY A 753 13.57 -9.19 -20.17
N VAL A 754 12.78 -9.61 -21.18
CA VAL A 754 12.50 -8.80 -22.37
C VAL A 754 11.24 -7.97 -22.10
N TYR A 755 11.40 -6.66 -22.00
CA TYR A 755 10.30 -5.70 -21.83
C TYR A 755 10.02 -4.95 -23.16
N PRO A 756 8.77 -4.54 -23.44
CA PRO A 756 8.37 -3.92 -24.71
C PRO A 756 8.81 -2.45 -24.83
N THR A 757 10.10 -2.17 -24.60
CA THR A 757 10.69 -0.84 -24.77
C THR A 757 11.99 -0.92 -25.57
N TRP A 758 12.27 0.09 -26.38
CA TRP A 758 13.47 0.12 -27.23
C TRP A 758 14.75 0.10 -26.39
N GLU A 759 14.74 0.72 -25.22
CA GLU A 759 15.88 0.85 -24.34
C GLU A 759 16.24 -0.48 -23.67
N THR A 760 15.26 -1.23 -23.17
CA THR A 760 15.49 -2.56 -22.54
C THR A 760 15.98 -3.57 -23.56
N VAL A 761 15.33 -3.64 -24.73
CA VAL A 761 15.74 -4.54 -25.81
C VAL A 761 17.12 -4.14 -26.35
N GLY A 762 17.36 -2.84 -26.53
CA GLY A 762 18.65 -2.31 -26.94
C GLY A 762 19.78 -2.68 -25.98
N ALA A 763 19.55 -2.56 -24.66
CA ALA A 763 20.52 -2.92 -23.64
C ALA A 763 20.85 -4.43 -23.66
N GLN A 764 19.84 -5.29 -23.80
CA GLN A 764 20.03 -6.74 -23.91
C GLN A 764 20.78 -7.15 -25.18
N VAL A 765 20.46 -6.52 -26.31
CA VAL A 765 21.18 -6.74 -27.58
C VAL A 765 22.64 -6.27 -27.47
N ALA A 766 22.88 -5.13 -26.84
CA ALA A 766 24.23 -4.63 -26.60
C ALA A 766 25.05 -5.57 -25.70
N ALA A 767 24.44 -6.10 -24.62
CA ALA A 767 25.07 -7.09 -23.75
C ALA A 767 25.38 -8.40 -24.50
N MET A 768 24.44 -8.90 -25.31
CA MET A 768 24.64 -10.09 -26.14
C MET A 768 25.78 -9.88 -27.15
N ALA A 769 25.80 -8.72 -27.83
CA ALA A 769 26.86 -8.36 -28.78
C ALA A 769 28.22 -8.25 -28.10
N PHE A 770 28.27 -7.74 -26.87
CA PHE A 770 29.49 -7.66 -26.08
C PHE A 770 30.04 -9.05 -25.72
N VAL A 771 29.19 -9.96 -25.22
CA VAL A 771 29.58 -11.34 -24.88
C VAL A 771 30.06 -12.09 -26.12
N ILE A 772 29.27 -12.09 -27.19
CA ILE A 772 29.59 -12.78 -28.45
C ILE A 772 30.83 -12.15 -29.11
N GLY A 773 30.91 -10.82 -29.15
CA GLY A 773 32.03 -10.08 -29.70
C GLY A 773 33.34 -10.35 -28.95
N SER A 774 33.30 -10.43 -27.62
CA SER A 774 34.47 -10.78 -26.79
C SER A 774 35.00 -12.19 -27.10
N TYR A 775 34.10 -13.14 -27.36
CA TYR A 775 34.45 -14.52 -27.73
C TYR A 775 35.13 -14.60 -29.10
N PHE A 776 34.56 -13.97 -30.12
CA PHE A 776 35.12 -14.00 -31.48
C PHE A 776 36.41 -13.17 -31.62
N LEU A 777 36.51 -12.02 -30.94
CA LEU A 777 37.73 -11.21 -30.89
C LEU A 777 38.87 -12.00 -30.24
N ALA A 778 38.59 -12.74 -29.17
CA ALA A 778 39.56 -13.63 -28.54
C ALA A 778 40.02 -14.77 -29.46
N GLN A 779 39.12 -15.30 -30.31
CA GLN A 779 39.45 -16.35 -31.28
C GLN A 779 40.31 -15.83 -32.46
N GLU A 780 40.00 -14.64 -32.98
CA GLU A 780 40.70 -14.04 -34.13
C GLU A 780 42.13 -13.56 -33.77
N VAL A 781 42.30 -12.95 -32.59
CA VAL A 781 43.59 -12.41 -32.13
C VAL A 781 44.59 -13.53 -31.79
N ARG A 782 44.12 -14.68 -31.28
CA ARG A 782 45.00 -15.76 -30.77
C ARG A 782 45.11 -17.02 -31.64
N VAL A 783 44.11 -17.37 -32.46
CA VAL A 783 44.17 -18.60 -33.28
C VAL A 783 44.56 -18.30 -34.71
N LYS A 784 43.85 -17.39 -35.38
CA LYS A 784 44.02 -17.14 -36.83
C LYS A 784 45.20 -16.24 -37.15
N ARG A 785 45.49 -15.20 -36.36
CA ARG A 785 46.66 -14.32 -36.58
C ARG A 785 48.00 -15.06 -36.48
N PRO A 786 48.28 -15.86 -35.43
CA PRO A 786 49.54 -16.61 -35.34
C PRO A 786 49.65 -17.71 -36.42
N GLN A 787 48.54 -18.36 -36.78
CA GLN A 787 48.53 -19.34 -37.86
C GLN A 787 48.71 -18.70 -39.24
N ARG A 788 48.18 -17.51 -39.49
CA ARG A 788 48.44 -16.72 -40.71
C ARG A 788 49.89 -16.26 -40.77
N ILE A 789 50.47 -15.81 -39.65
CA ILE A 789 51.88 -15.43 -39.56
C ILE A 789 52.79 -16.65 -39.73
N ALA A 790 52.45 -17.80 -39.16
CA ALA A 790 53.18 -19.06 -39.32
C ALA A 790 53.05 -19.65 -40.74
N ARG A 791 51.87 -19.54 -41.38
CA ARG A 791 51.68 -19.90 -42.79
C ARG A 791 52.43 -18.96 -43.73
N ARG A 792 52.43 -17.65 -43.47
CA ARG A 792 53.26 -16.69 -44.22
C ARG A 792 54.74 -16.98 -44.05
N ARG A 793 55.22 -17.23 -42.83
CA ARG A 793 56.62 -17.63 -42.56
C ARG A 793 57.01 -18.94 -43.25
N ARG A 794 56.12 -19.95 -43.26
CA ARG A 794 56.35 -21.20 -44.00
C ARG A 794 56.33 -21.00 -45.51
N ALA A 795 55.46 -20.14 -46.05
CA ALA A 795 55.41 -19.81 -47.48
C ALA A 795 56.66 -19.05 -47.94
N THR A 796 57.20 -18.13 -47.13
CA THR A 796 58.50 -17.50 -47.40
C THR A 796 59.68 -18.48 -47.24
N ALA A 797 59.63 -19.41 -46.29
CA ALA A 797 60.68 -20.40 -46.06
C ALA A 797 60.66 -21.60 -47.04
N SER A 798 59.59 -21.75 -47.85
CA SER A 798 59.50 -22.74 -48.93
C SER A 798 59.72 -22.12 -50.31
N ALA A 799 59.95 -20.81 -50.38
CA ALA A 799 60.33 -20.09 -51.60
C ALA A 799 61.87 -20.01 -51.81
N GLU A 800 62.68 -20.44 -50.84
CA GLU A 800 64.12 -20.70 -50.98
C GLU A 800 64.39 -22.12 -50.42
N PRO A 801 64.97 -23.08 -51.18
CA PRO A 801 65.98 -22.93 -52.22
C PRO A 801 65.73 -23.75 -53.52
N ALA A 802 65.83 -23.11 -54.69
CA ALA A 802 65.89 -23.82 -55.98
C ALA A 802 66.98 -23.27 -56.94
N LEU A 803 67.93 -22.48 -56.46
CA LEU A 803 69.09 -22.06 -57.25
C LEU A 803 70.34 -21.93 -56.38
N ALA A 804 70.99 -23.06 -56.07
CA ALA A 804 72.44 -23.15 -55.85
C ALA A 804 72.84 -24.61 -55.62
N GLY A 805 73.10 -25.35 -56.71
CA GLY A 805 73.63 -26.70 -56.62
C GLY A 805 73.68 -27.47 -57.94
N ALA A 806 74.32 -26.92 -58.98
CA ALA A 806 75.01 -27.70 -60.01
C ALA A 806 75.77 -26.80 -61.00
N GLY A 807 77.05 -27.10 -61.22
CA GLY A 807 77.67 -26.95 -62.54
C GLY A 807 78.69 -25.82 -62.73
N SER A 808 79.96 -26.18 -62.57
CA SER A 808 81.12 -25.64 -63.29
C SER A 808 80.86 -25.41 -64.78
N ASP A 809 81.26 -24.27 -65.33
CA ASP A 809 82.38 -24.16 -66.29
C ASP A 809 82.50 -22.75 -66.89
N ALA A 810 83.76 -22.35 -67.07
CA ALA A 810 84.32 -21.47 -68.10
C ALA A 810 83.77 -20.05 -68.33
N GLY A 811 84.71 -19.09 -68.32
CA GLY A 811 84.83 -18.16 -69.44
C GLY A 811 84.50 -16.70 -69.19
N ASP A 812 85.54 -15.94 -68.89
CA ASP A 812 86.00 -14.77 -69.65
C ASP A 812 85.16 -13.47 -69.73
N ALA A 813 85.94 -12.39 -69.70
CA ALA A 813 85.72 -11.06 -70.26
C ALA A 813 84.55 -10.19 -69.76
N GLY A 814 84.95 -9.03 -69.23
CA GLY A 814 84.65 -7.81 -69.99
C GLY A 814 83.58 -6.87 -69.43
N ASP A 815 84.06 -5.83 -68.77
CA ASP A 815 83.93 -4.46 -69.24
C ASP A 815 82.64 -3.65 -69.02
N ARG A 816 82.87 -2.46 -68.43
CA ARG A 816 82.23 -1.16 -68.65
C ARG A 816 80.70 -1.02 -68.57
N GLY A 817 80.30 -0.17 -67.61
CA GLY A 817 80.06 1.23 -67.98
C GLY A 817 78.61 1.67 -68.15
N ALA A 818 78.20 2.53 -67.22
CA ALA A 818 77.55 3.82 -67.45
C ALA A 818 76.43 3.95 -68.51
N GLY A 819 75.26 4.37 -68.01
CA GLY A 819 74.76 5.69 -68.37
C GLY A 819 73.63 5.77 -69.40
N SER A 820 72.53 6.36 -68.91
CA SER A 820 72.03 7.66 -69.38
C SER A 820 70.82 7.69 -70.33
N ILE A 821 69.97 8.70 -70.03
CA ILE A 821 69.03 9.45 -70.90
C ILE A 821 67.70 8.75 -71.21
N ALA A 822 66.59 9.16 -70.58
CA ALA A 822 65.73 10.35 -70.84
C ALA A 822 64.81 10.15 -72.07
N GLN A 823 63.63 10.75 -72.21
CA GLN A 823 63.16 12.06 -71.74
C GLN A 823 61.64 12.18 -72.02
N ALA A 824 61.02 13.16 -71.33
CA ALA A 824 59.87 13.98 -71.72
C ALA A 824 58.45 13.36 -71.72
N GLY A 825 57.38 14.04 -71.29
CA GLY A 825 57.16 15.42 -70.83
C GLY A 825 55.73 15.54 -70.27
N ALA A 826 55.51 16.29 -69.18
CA ALA A 826 54.88 17.62 -69.13
C ALA A 826 53.35 17.63 -69.39
N GLY A 827 52.47 18.28 -68.62
CA GLY A 827 52.56 19.23 -67.51
C GLY A 827 51.20 19.31 -66.78
N SER A 828 51.20 19.54 -65.47
CA SER A 828 51.00 20.86 -64.81
C SER A 828 49.57 21.42 -64.91
N ASN A 829 48.81 21.46 -63.81
CA ASN A 829 48.86 22.57 -62.86
C ASN A 829 47.85 22.34 -61.71
N ALA A 830 48.34 22.55 -60.49
CA ALA A 830 47.58 22.76 -59.26
C ALA A 830 47.19 24.28 -59.19
N PRO A 831 46.80 24.89 -58.05
CA PRO A 831 46.53 24.34 -56.70
C PRO A 831 45.36 25.01 -55.91
N ARG A 832 45.20 24.49 -54.68
CA ARG A 832 45.00 25.18 -53.38
C ARG A 832 43.58 25.40 -52.83
N ALA A 833 43.34 24.72 -51.69
CA ALA A 833 43.17 25.26 -50.32
C ALA A 833 41.94 26.17 -50.06
N ASP A 834 41.25 26.13 -48.92
CA ASP A 834 41.61 25.72 -47.56
C ASP A 834 40.34 25.55 -46.71
N ASP A 835 40.48 24.76 -45.63
CA ASP A 835 39.89 24.89 -44.28
C ASP A 835 38.50 25.53 -44.05
N ARG A 836 37.58 24.77 -43.45
CA ARG A 836 37.41 24.64 -41.98
C ARG A 836 36.42 23.55 -41.62
#